data_AF-A0AAD6ZSH9-F1
#
_entry.id   AF-A0AAD6ZSH9-F1
#
_cell.length_a   1.000
_cell.length_b   1.000
_cell.length_c   1.000
_cell.angle_alpha   90.00
_cell.angle_beta   90.00
_cell.angle_gamma   90.00
#
_symmetry.space_group_name_H-M   'P 1'
#
loop_
_entity.id
_entity.type
_entity.pdbx_description
1 polymer ?
#
loop_
_entity_poly.entity_id
_entity_poly.type
_entity_poly.pdbx_seq_one_letter_code
_entity_poly.pdbx_strand_id
1 'polypeptide(L)'
;MAVSVYNFIVFLQVFFPGGLSMQRTLYVIAILASIYPLFRLHRNQHREPRQPPATGWYRSILLLLSRAFHPERNDPELWLDEGPGDEYAQAMCDDLGQLYEFLGIPGSSAGHNNFFPEPRTILVTSRLTCIFCPASDGIYSLRRRRKVSTVRLLDSNFRWVKADLFIAYCRACDAEYYPDRITYRLPNQPRRERLEYGAKVLRVSKHGVWMDRRIAFTQENSILRFHSGWSNFAEWLSDTVGAKPRVTPRQSQRLYFEHFARRLISAHGLAPTFSLPSNSSSQVLADTVREQIGLDGGVVAGAMEHGCMDCTHLKRYKSDLVATGASLGDRIDGIADDLMENQVPNVPATLGEEMPPPPMQTGIPFEPEQQEFPPQNGCRGYVRLAVMDGKTIKHKICSVDLCHKPLENYKNGRFCEDHLDLRDICGIVPCGRAVHSSGAFTCDNAAHKDWHVKYLNRFSRMSFPGVQRVIRRQLGGGPSLRAELPDLNGVAGAQVSHTFRAGTTYCLQTIQWSCGCPIAWGKCYRSESSSQVLAFLNRTWEHHPNSKPSFIAYDDACNLLRHIVTQDANSPWIRTTKFIVDAWHYIGHRATDVLCRLWCNPAPTNETAEQLNAWLNGFEAQLRQMSATNYDFCVHVLMFLYKEMVEERILKKQRTYRTNSGARWRR
;
A
#
# COMPACT_ATOMS: atom_id res chain seq x y z
N MET A 1 -31.38 23.03 10.72
CA MET A 1 -32.72 23.48 11.15
C MET A 1 -33.21 22.51 12.20
N ALA A 2 -33.57 23.00 13.38
CA ALA A 2 -34.10 22.14 14.43
C ALA A 2 -35.51 21.68 14.02
N VAL A 3 -35.69 20.38 13.81
CA VAL A 3 -37.02 19.79 13.66
C VAL A 3 -37.75 20.07 14.98
N SER A 4 -38.83 20.86 14.94
CA SER A 4 -39.63 21.08 16.14
C SER A 4 -40.36 19.78 16.48
N VAL A 5 -40.55 19.49 17.77
CA VAL A 5 -41.38 18.37 18.24
C VAL A 5 -42.78 18.44 17.62
N TYR A 6 -43.29 19.66 17.38
CA TYR A 6 -44.54 19.91 16.67
C TYR A 6 -44.55 19.34 15.25
N ASN A 7 -43.50 19.56 14.46
CA ASN A 7 -43.43 19.01 13.10
C ASN A 7 -43.47 17.48 13.11
N PHE A 8 -42.77 16.85 14.06
CA PHE A 8 -42.81 15.39 14.18
C PHE A 8 -44.21 14.88 14.55
N ILE A 9 -44.93 15.57 15.43
CA ILE A 9 -46.32 15.21 15.79
C ILE A 9 -47.26 15.32 14.57
N VAL A 10 -47.16 16.40 13.79
CA VAL A 10 -47.97 16.58 12.57
C VAL A 10 -47.71 15.45 11.58
N PHE A 11 -46.44 15.09 11.37
CA PHE A 11 -46.07 13.95 10.53
C PHE A 11 -46.72 12.65 11.00
N LEU A 12 -46.71 12.37 12.31
CA LEU A 12 -47.33 11.18 12.87
C LEU A 12 -48.86 11.17 12.64
N GLN A 13 -49.52 12.30 12.86
CA GLN A 13 -50.98 12.41 12.73
C GLN A 13 -51.47 12.28 11.28
N VAL A 14 -50.68 12.72 10.31
CA VAL A 14 -51.07 12.70 8.89
C VAL A 14 -50.82 11.34 8.25
N PHE A 15 -49.68 10.70 8.53
CA PHE A 15 -49.23 9.52 7.78
C PHE A 15 -49.39 8.19 8.52
N PHE A 16 -49.85 8.22 9.78
CA PHE A 16 -50.08 7.00 10.57
C PHE A 16 -51.51 6.97 11.11
N PRO A 17 -52.21 5.82 11.04
CA PRO A 17 -53.50 5.68 11.67
C PRO A 17 -53.37 5.73 13.20
N GLY A 18 -54.34 6.33 13.89
CA GLY A 18 -54.32 6.51 15.35
C GLY A 18 -54.29 5.21 16.17
N GLY A 19 -54.66 4.07 15.57
CA GLY A 19 -54.60 2.74 16.18
C GLY A 19 -53.32 1.95 15.90
N LEU A 20 -52.36 2.51 15.15
CA LEU A 20 -51.14 1.80 14.78
C LEU A 20 -50.21 1.66 16.00
N SER A 21 -49.64 0.47 16.19
CA SER A 21 -48.69 0.26 17.28
C SER A 21 -47.47 1.18 17.16
N MET A 22 -46.94 1.64 18.31
CA MET A 22 -45.73 2.45 18.37
C MET A 22 -44.54 1.73 17.72
N GLN A 23 -44.43 0.42 17.93
CA GLN A 23 -43.39 -0.41 17.34
C GLN A 23 -43.40 -0.34 15.80
N ARG A 24 -44.58 -0.47 15.18
CA ARG A 24 -44.75 -0.40 13.73
C ARG A 24 -44.49 0.99 13.19
N THR A 25 -44.99 2.01 13.88
CA THR A 25 -44.73 3.42 13.55
C THR A 25 -43.22 3.70 13.49
N LEU A 26 -42.48 3.29 14.53
CA LEU A 26 -41.03 3.46 14.57
C LEU A 26 -40.31 2.66 13.46
N TYR A 27 -40.78 1.45 13.16
CA TYR A 27 -40.23 0.63 12.08
C TYR A 27 -40.38 1.29 10.70
N VAL A 28 -41.57 1.83 10.40
CA VAL A 28 -41.82 2.58 9.16
C VAL A 28 -40.94 3.83 9.07
N ILE A 29 -40.78 4.58 10.17
CA ILE A 29 -39.88 5.75 10.22
C ILE A 29 -38.43 5.34 9.94
N ALA A 30 -37.99 4.21 10.50
CA ALA A 30 -36.65 3.69 10.26
C ALA A 30 -36.45 3.29 8.78
N ILE A 31 -37.47 2.72 8.13
CA ILE A 31 -37.48 2.44 6.68
C ILE A 31 -37.47 3.75 5.87
N LEU A 32 -38.24 4.76 6.28
CA LEU A 32 -38.28 6.07 5.62
C LEU A 32 -36.89 6.72 5.59
N ALA A 33 -36.12 6.61 6.67
CA ALA A 33 -34.73 7.06 6.69
C ALA A 33 -33.82 6.21 5.77
N SER A 34 -34.03 4.89 5.71
CA SER A 34 -33.16 3.98 4.94
C SER A 34 -33.35 4.09 3.42
N ILE A 35 -34.56 4.40 2.94
CA ILE A 35 -34.89 4.50 1.51
C ILE A 35 -34.49 5.83 0.85
N TYR A 36 -33.98 6.79 1.62
CA TYR A 36 -33.57 8.10 1.10
C TYR A 36 -32.61 8.05 -0.12
N PRO A 37 -31.60 7.15 -0.18
CA PRO A 37 -30.77 7.00 -1.37
C PRO A 37 -31.55 6.61 -2.63
N LEU A 38 -32.58 5.77 -2.51
CA LEU A 38 -33.46 5.41 -3.62
C LEU A 38 -34.33 6.60 -4.04
N PHE A 39 -34.82 7.38 -3.07
CA PHE A 39 -35.58 8.60 -3.34
C PHE A 39 -34.75 9.62 -4.13
N ARG A 40 -33.47 9.81 -3.80
CA ARG A 40 -32.58 10.68 -4.58
C ARG A 40 -32.45 10.25 -6.04
N LEU A 41 -32.36 8.95 -6.30
CA LEU A 41 -32.32 8.38 -7.65
C LEU A 41 -33.66 8.57 -8.38
N HIS A 42 -34.78 8.34 -7.69
CA HIS A 42 -36.12 8.63 -8.23
C HIS A 42 -36.27 10.10 -8.61
N ARG A 43 -35.99 11.02 -7.69
CA ARG A 43 -36.09 12.47 -7.89
C ARG A 43 -35.18 12.96 -9.01
N ASN A 44 -33.95 12.43 -9.10
CA ASN A 44 -33.04 12.78 -10.18
C ASN A 44 -33.56 12.28 -11.54
N GLN A 45 -34.11 11.06 -11.58
CA GLN A 45 -34.73 10.53 -12.79
C GLN A 45 -35.94 11.36 -13.23
N HIS A 46 -36.81 11.75 -12.30
CA HIS A 46 -38.03 12.49 -12.60
C HIS A 46 -37.78 13.91 -13.13
N ARG A 47 -36.55 14.44 -13.01
CA ARG A 47 -36.16 15.72 -13.65
C ARG A 47 -36.00 15.61 -15.17
N GLU A 48 -35.84 14.40 -15.71
CA GLU A 48 -35.78 14.21 -17.16
C GLU A 48 -37.17 14.35 -17.81
N PRO A 49 -37.24 14.82 -19.07
CA PRO A 49 -38.50 14.86 -19.79
C PRO A 49 -39.09 13.46 -20.01
N ARG A 50 -40.43 13.41 -20.14
CA ARG A 50 -41.20 12.20 -20.49
C ARG A 50 -40.95 11.00 -19.56
N GLN A 51 -40.73 11.25 -18.26
CA GLN A 51 -40.70 10.17 -17.27
C GLN A 51 -42.12 9.78 -16.84
N PRO A 52 -42.38 8.49 -16.60
CA PRO A 52 -43.61 8.08 -15.93
C PRO A 52 -43.60 8.61 -14.48
N PRO A 53 -44.77 8.92 -13.89
CA PRO A 53 -44.87 9.31 -12.48
C PRO A 53 -44.20 8.27 -11.56
N ALA A 54 -44.53 6.99 -11.78
CA ALA A 54 -43.96 5.87 -11.04
C ALA A 54 -42.73 5.28 -11.75
N THR A 55 -41.55 5.84 -11.48
CA THR A 55 -40.28 5.28 -11.98
C THR A 55 -39.96 3.90 -11.36
N GLY A 56 -39.00 3.17 -11.93
CA GLY A 56 -38.55 1.91 -11.35
C GLY A 56 -38.04 2.06 -9.91
N TRP A 57 -37.44 3.20 -9.58
CA TRP A 57 -37.03 3.55 -8.21
C TRP A 57 -38.24 3.72 -7.30
N TYR A 58 -39.24 4.52 -7.72
CA TYR A 58 -40.50 4.72 -7.00
C TYR A 58 -41.19 3.40 -6.64
N ARG A 59 -41.33 2.47 -7.60
CA ARG A 59 -41.94 1.15 -7.33
C ARG A 59 -41.20 0.34 -6.27
N SER A 60 -39.88 0.53 -6.14
CA SER A 60 -39.09 -0.09 -5.06
C SER A 60 -39.40 0.51 -3.70
N ILE A 61 -39.49 1.84 -3.67
CA ILE A 61 -39.74 2.63 -2.48
C ILE A 61 -41.12 2.28 -1.94
N LEU A 62 -42.15 2.31 -2.80
CA LEU A 62 -43.50 1.89 -2.47
C LEU A 62 -43.53 0.45 -1.94
N LEU A 63 -42.87 -0.50 -2.63
CA LEU A 63 -42.80 -1.89 -2.15
C LEU A 63 -42.15 -2.02 -0.77
N LEU A 64 -41.10 -1.25 -0.48
CA LEU A 64 -40.43 -1.25 0.82
C LEU A 64 -41.32 -0.62 1.91
N LEU A 65 -42.03 0.47 1.59
CA LEU A 65 -42.98 1.11 2.50
C LEU A 65 -44.19 0.20 2.77
N SER A 66 -44.81 -0.40 1.75
CA SER A 66 -45.91 -1.36 1.92
C SER A 66 -45.50 -2.52 2.81
N ARG A 67 -44.29 -3.07 2.62
CA ARG A 67 -43.74 -4.11 3.51
C ARG A 67 -43.44 -3.61 4.93
N ALA A 68 -43.16 -2.31 5.10
CA ALA A 68 -42.92 -1.71 6.40
C ALA A 68 -44.22 -1.43 7.16
N PHE A 69 -45.31 -1.14 6.46
CA PHE A 69 -46.65 -1.06 7.02
C PHE A 69 -47.26 -2.43 7.28
N HIS A 70 -46.82 -3.46 6.55
CA HIS A 70 -47.26 -4.85 6.71
C HIS A 70 -46.14 -5.88 7.04
N PRO A 71 -45.32 -5.67 8.08
CA PRO A 71 -44.26 -6.59 8.45
C PRO A 71 -44.75 -7.97 8.94
N GLU A 72 -45.98 -8.08 9.45
CA GLU A 72 -46.66 -9.32 9.84
C GLU A 72 -46.76 -10.32 8.68
N ARG A 73 -46.86 -9.82 7.44
CA ARG A 73 -46.88 -10.67 6.25
C ARG A 73 -45.56 -11.43 6.04
N ASN A 74 -44.46 -10.95 6.64
CA ASN A 74 -43.13 -11.57 6.54
C ASN A 74 -42.70 -12.26 7.84
N ASP A 75 -43.13 -11.76 9.00
CA ASP A 75 -42.74 -12.25 10.32
C ASP A 75 -43.93 -12.19 11.29
N PRO A 76 -44.91 -13.11 11.14
CA PRO A 76 -46.14 -13.09 11.92
C PRO A 76 -45.92 -13.40 13.41
N GLU A 77 -44.78 -14.01 13.77
CA GLU A 77 -44.41 -14.27 15.17
C GLU A 77 -43.97 -12.99 15.90
N LEU A 78 -43.35 -12.06 15.16
CA LEU A 78 -42.85 -10.80 15.69
C LEU A 78 -43.91 -9.70 15.73
N TRP A 79 -44.91 -9.78 14.84
CA TRP A 79 -45.93 -8.75 14.62
C TRP A 79 -47.33 -9.33 14.79
N LEU A 80 -47.88 -9.17 15.99
CA LEU A 80 -49.17 -9.72 16.39
C LEU A 80 -50.36 -8.85 15.96
N ASP A 81 -50.11 -7.60 15.57
CA ASP A 81 -51.10 -6.66 15.05
C ASP A 81 -51.21 -6.73 13.51
N GLU A 82 -52.40 -6.51 12.96
CA GLU A 82 -52.56 -6.36 11.51
C GLU A 82 -52.08 -4.98 11.05
N GLY A 83 -51.43 -4.94 9.89
CA GLY A 83 -51.02 -3.68 9.28
C GLY A 83 -52.20 -2.87 8.72
N PRO A 84 -52.06 -1.54 8.62
CA PRO A 84 -53.09 -0.69 8.03
C PRO A 84 -53.10 -0.90 6.51
N GLY A 85 -54.15 -0.51 5.79
CA GLY A 85 -54.21 -0.69 4.33
C GLY A 85 -52.99 -0.12 3.58
N ASP A 86 -52.70 -0.69 2.39
CA ASP A 86 -51.59 -0.25 1.52
C ASP A 86 -51.71 1.24 1.09
N GLU A 87 -52.87 1.85 1.29
CA GLU A 87 -53.15 3.28 1.08
C GLU A 87 -52.24 4.22 1.90
N TYR A 88 -51.86 3.84 3.13
CA TYR A 88 -50.94 4.65 3.94
C TYR A 88 -49.52 4.63 3.38
N ALA A 89 -49.09 3.47 2.87
CA ALA A 89 -47.80 3.34 2.18
C ALA A 89 -47.78 4.16 0.89
N GLN A 90 -48.89 4.16 0.15
CA GLN A 90 -49.07 4.94 -1.08
C GLN A 90 -49.04 6.45 -0.79
N ALA A 91 -49.85 6.93 0.16
CA ALA A 91 -49.89 8.34 0.57
C ALA A 91 -48.51 8.82 1.06
N MET A 92 -47.83 8.03 1.91
CA MET A 92 -46.48 8.36 2.35
C MET A 92 -45.48 8.38 1.20
N CYS A 93 -45.60 7.46 0.23
CA CYS A 93 -44.71 7.40 -0.93
C CYS A 93 -44.89 8.61 -1.86
N ASP A 94 -46.12 9.09 -2.03
CA ASP A 94 -46.46 10.23 -2.89
C ASP A 94 -45.93 11.55 -2.32
N ASP A 95 -45.94 11.70 -0.99
CA ASP A 95 -45.47 12.91 -0.29
C ASP A 95 -44.01 12.87 0.19
N LEU A 96 -43.22 11.87 -0.22
CA LEU A 96 -41.82 11.70 0.23
C LEU A 96 -40.96 12.96 0.08
N GLY A 97 -41.16 13.73 -0.99
CA GLY A 97 -40.42 14.97 -1.22
C GLY A 97 -40.65 16.00 -0.11
N GLN A 98 -41.92 16.22 0.23
CA GLN A 98 -42.33 17.12 1.30
C GLN A 98 -41.89 16.58 2.66
N LEU A 99 -42.04 15.28 2.88
CA LEU A 99 -41.63 14.60 4.11
C LEU A 99 -40.14 14.77 4.42
N TYR A 100 -39.25 14.55 3.43
CA TYR A 100 -37.81 14.70 3.68
C TYR A 100 -37.40 16.14 3.94
N GLU A 101 -38.05 17.10 3.28
CA GLU A 101 -37.84 18.53 3.52
C GLU A 101 -38.33 18.93 4.92
N PHE A 102 -39.52 18.47 5.29
CA PHE A 102 -40.19 18.77 6.56
C PHE A 102 -39.51 18.13 7.77
N LEU A 103 -39.10 16.86 7.67
CA LEU A 103 -38.41 16.12 8.73
C LEU A 103 -36.91 16.41 8.79
N GLY A 104 -36.37 17.15 7.82
CA GLY A 104 -34.95 17.50 7.77
C GLY A 104 -34.01 16.31 7.85
N ILE A 105 -34.44 15.10 7.45
CA ILE A 105 -33.69 13.85 7.60
C ILE A 105 -32.37 13.99 6.82
N PRO A 106 -31.22 14.10 7.51
CA PRO A 106 -29.95 14.15 6.81
C PRO A 106 -29.73 12.76 6.20
N GLY A 107 -29.43 12.70 4.90
CA GLY A 107 -29.19 11.46 4.14
C GLY A 107 -27.98 10.63 4.58
N SER A 108 -27.48 10.83 5.79
CA SER A 108 -26.47 10.05 6.46
C SER A 108 -27.12 8.86 7.15
N SER A 109 -26.59 7.68 6.85
CA SER A 109 -26.76 6.42 7.55
C SER A 109 -27.09 6.66 9.02
N ALA A 110 -28.36 6.51 9.40
CA ALA A 110 -28.73 6.50 10.80
C ALA A 110 -27.83 5.44 11.46
N GLY A 111 -27.07 5.84 12.48
CA GLY A 111 -26.50 4.86 13.39
C GLY A 111 -27.63 3.96 13.87
N HIS A 112 -27.34 2.67 14.11
CA HIS A 112 -28.34 1.75 14.62
C HIS A 112 -28.94 2.34 15.90
N ASN A 113 -30.14 2.91 15.77
CA ASN A 113 -31.02 3.15 16.89
C ASN A 113 -31.65 1.80 17.21
N ASN A 114 -31.85 1.52 18.49
CA ASN A 114 -32.46 0.29 19.01
C ASN A 114 -33.95 0.18 18.63
N PHE A 115 -34.27 0.18 17.34
CA PHE A 115 -35.61 -0.12 16.84
C PHE A 115 -35.74 -1.63 16.70
N PHE A 116 -36.85 -2.17 17.20
CA PHE A 116 -37.13 -3.59 17.11
C PHE A 116 -38.38 -3.81 16.27
N PRO A 117 -38.31 -4.45 15.09
CA PRO A 117 -37.11 -4.93 14.37
C PRO A 117 -36.32 -3.82 13.66
N GLU A 118 -35.05 -4.10 13.33
CA GLU A 118 -34.24 -3.19 12.52
C GLU A 118 -34.62 -3.27 11.03
N PRO A 119 -34.71 -2.13 10.31
CA PRO A 119 -34.98 -2.12 8.88
C PRO A 119 -33.86 -2.80 8.09
N ARG A 120 -34.21 -3.46 6.98
CA ARG A 120 -33.20 -4.02 6.06
C ARG A 120 -32.31 -2.91 5.52
N THR A 121 -31.00 -3.15 5.55
CA THR A 121 -30.03 -2.20 5.02
C THR A 121 -30.12 -2.14 3.48
N ILE A 122 -30.10 -0.93 2.92
CA ILE A 122 -30.17 -0.72 1.47
C ILE A 122 -28.77 -0.41 0.94
N LEU A 123 -28.32 -1.21 -0.02
CA LEU A 123 -27.07 -0.98 -0.74
C LEU A 123 -27.37 -0.48 -2.15
N VAL A 124 -27.01 0.77 -2.42
CA VAL A 124 -27.14 1.38 -3.75
C VAL A 124 -26.00 2.35 -4.01
N THR A 125 -25.71 2.65 -5.29
CA THR A 125 -24.72 3.66 -5.67
C THR A 125 -25.06 5.04 -5.10
N SER A 126 -24.04 5.84 -4.80
CA SER A 126 -24.18 7.25 -4.42
C SER A 126 -24.32 8.18 -5.63
N ARG A 127 -24.00 7.69 -6.83
CA ARG A 127 -24.10 8.42 -8.10
C ARG A 127 -25.56 8.58 -8.51
N LEU A 128 -25.91 9.73 -9.07
CA LEU A 128 -27.25 10.00 -9.60
C LEU A 128 -27.30 10.01 -11.13
N THR A 129 -26.15 10.27 -11.76
CA THR A 129 -25.98 10.39 -13.21
C THR A 129 -24.81 9.53 -13.69
N CYS A 130 -24.82 9.24 -14.99
CA CYS A 130 -23.74 8.53 -15.65
C CYS A 130 -22.48 9.40 -15.73
N ILE A 131 -21.31 8.82 -15.45
CA ILE A 131 -20.01 9.51 -15.56
C ILE A 131 -19.30 9.27 -16.91
N PHE A 132 -19.84 8.40 -17.76
CA PHE A 132 -19.27 8.06 -19.08
C PHE A 132 -19.96 8.77 -20.24
N CYS A 133 -21.22 9.17 -20.05
CA CYS A 133 -21.97 9.91 -21.08
C CYS A 133 -21.74 11.41 -20.86
N PRO A 134 -21.39 12.17 -21.92
CA PRO A 134 -21.04 13.58 -21.79
C PRO A 134 -22.25 14.40 -21.38
N ALA A 135 -22.08 15.29 -20.40
CA ALA A 135 -23.17 16.12 -19.90
C ALA A 135 -23.72 17.12 -20.93
N SER A 136 -22.97 17.37 -22.02
CA SER A 136 -23.38 18.23 -23.14
C SER A 136 -24.67 17.75 -23.81
N ASP A 137 -24.89 16.44 -23.82
CA ASP A 137 -25.97 15.80 -24.58
C ASP A 137 -27.23 15.57 -23.72
N GLY A 138 -27.17 16.01 -22.45
CA GLY A 138 -28.27 15.97 -21.50
C GLY A 138 -27.94 15.29 -20.16
N ILE A 139 -28.96 15.17 -19.31
CA ILE A 139 -28.85 14.49 -18.02
C ILE A 139 -29.07 13.00 -18.21
N TYR A 140 -28.00 12.21 -18.06
CA TYR A 140 -28.08 10.76 -18.11
C TYR A 140 -28.34 10.18 -16.71
N SER A 141 -29.55 10.34 -16.17
CA SER A 141 -29.85 9.79 -14.85
C SER A 141 -29.95 8.26 -14.88
N LEU A 142 -29.61 7.63 -13.76
CA LEU A 142 -29.51 6.19 -13.67
C LEU A 142 -30.88 5.53 -13.47
N ARG A 143 -31.12 4.42 -14.15
CA ARG A 143 -32.33 3.60 -14.05
C ARG A 143 -32.11 2.40 -13.15
N ARG A 144 -33.16 1.90 -12.52
CA ARG A 144 -33.10 0.69 -11.68
C ARG A 144 -33.04 -0.57 -12.53
N ARG A 145 -32.11 -1.50 -12.26
CA ARG A 145 -32.21 -2.88 -12.78
C ARG A 145 -33.40 -3.60 -12.13
N ARG A 146 -34.08 -4.47 -12.88
CA ARG A 146 -35.29 -5.17 -12.38
C ARG A 146 -34.97 -6.08 -11.20
N LYS A 147 -33.91 -6.88 -11.31
CA LYS A 147 -33.48 -7.85 -10.29
C LYS A 147 -32.91 -7.13 -9.07
N VAL A 148 -33.55 -7.33 -7.91
CA VAL A 148 -33.00 -6.98 -6.59
C VAL A 148 -32.46 -8.26 -6.00
N SER A 149 -31.28 -8.19 -5.38
CA SER A 149 -30.67 -9.34 -4.71
C SER A 149 -30.48 -9.05 -3.24
N THR A 150 -30.83 -9.98 -2.38
CA THR A 150 -30.46 -9.93 -0.96
C THR A 150 -29.03 -10.44 -0.80
N VAL A 151 -28.21 -9.66 -0.10
CA VAL A 151 -26.80 -9.96 0.18
C VAL A 151 -26.55 -9.95 1.69
N ARG A 152 -25.39 -10.46 2.10
CA ARG A 152 -24.94 -10.37 3.50
C ARG A 152 -23.97 -9.22 3.66
N LEU A 153 -24.21 -8.39 4.65
CA LEU A 153 -23.35 -7.28 5.03
C LEU A 153 -22.86 -7.51 6.47
N LEU A 154 -21.56 -7.37 6.69
CA LEU A 154 -21.02 -7.14 8.02
C LEU A 154 -21.01 -5.63 8.25
N ASP A 155 -21.84 -5.15 9.16
CA ASP A 155 -21.95 -3.73 9.46
C ASP A 155 -20.80 -3.22 10.35
N SER A 156 -20.78 -1.92 10.63
CA SER A 156 -19.75 -1.31 11.47
C SER A 156 -19.76 -1.73 12.93
N ASN A 157 -20.83 -2.36 13.39
CA ASN A 157 -20.99 -2.84 14.75
C ASN A 157 -20.64 -4.33 14.86
N PHE A 158 -20.00 -4.88 13.82
CA PHE A 158 -19.60 -6.29 13.74
C PHE A 158 -20.79 -7.25 13.76
N ARG A 159 -21.92 -6.88 13.16
CA ARG A 159 -23.10 -7.75 13.03
C ARG A 159 -23.36 -8.15 11.59
N TRP A 160 -23.72 -9.42 11.41
CA TRP A 160 -24.19 -9.92 10.12
C TRP A 160 -25.64 -9.51 9.90
N VAL A 161 -25.87 -8.65 8.91
CA VAL A 161 -27.22 -8.20 8.51
C VAL A 161 -27.53 -8.61 7.07
N LYS A 162 -28.82 -8.83 6.80
CA LYS A 162 -29.32 -8.99 5.42
C LYS A 162 -29.52 -7.60 4.83
N ALA A 163 -29.01 -7.38 3.63
CA ALA A 163 -29.12 -6.12 2.92
C ALA A 163 -29.69 -6.31 1.52
N ASP A 164 -30.51 -5.38 1.06
CA ASP A 164 -31.08 -5.40 -0.29
C ASP A 164 -30.19 -4.56 -1.22
N LEU A 165 -29.60 -5.23 -2.21
CA LEU A 165 -28.70 -4.63 -3.20
C LEU A 165 -29.49 -4.19 -4.44
N PHE A 166 -29.47 -2.88 -4.67
CA PHE A 166 -30.01 -2.24 -5.86
C PHE A 166 -28.88 -1.84 -6.81
N ILE A 167 -28.97 -2.31 -8.06
CA ILE A 167 -28.02 -1.96 -9.12
C ILE A 167 -28.67 -0.91 -10.02
N ALA A 168 -27.99 0.20 -10.18
CA ALA A 168 -28.36 1.27 -11.11
C ALA A 168 -27.67 1.04 -12.46
N TYR A 169 -28.26 1.48 -13.57
CA TYR A 169 -27.62 1.42 -14.88
C TYR A 169 -27.95 2.63 -15.75
N CYS A 170 -27.04 2.98 -16.66
CA CYS A 170 -27.28 4.01 -17.66
C CYS A 170 -27.97 3.41 -18.89
N ARG A 171 -29.04 4.03 -19.40
CA ARG A 171 -29.71 3.55 -20.62
C ARG A 171 -28.92 3.80 -21.91
N ALA A 172 -28.00 4.77 -21.91
CA ALA A 172 -27.25 5.14 -23.10
C ALA A 172 -26.03 4.24 -23.32
N CYS A 173 -25.20 4.03 -22.28
CA CYS A 173 -23.98 3.23 -22.38
C CYS A 173 -24.03 1.86 -21.69
N ASP A 174 -25.15 1.49 -21.06
CA ASP A 174 -25.32 0.24 -20.30
C ASP A 174 -24.29 0.01 -19.17
N ALA A 175 -23.64 1.09 -18.72
CA ALA A 175 -22.80 1.05 -17.53
C ALA A 175 -23.65 0.77 -16.28
N GLU A 176 -23.20 -0.14 -15.43
CA GLU A 176 -23.88 -0.55 -14.19
C GLU A 176 -23.14 -0.04 -12.97
N TYR A 177 -23.89 0.58 -12.06
CA TYR A 177 -23.41 1.27 -10.89
C TYR A 177 -23.79 0.46 -9.65
N TYR A 178 -22.77 -0.13 -9.04
CA TYR A 178 -22.84 -0.77 -7.73
C TYR A 178 -22.47 0.25 -6.64
N PRO A 179 -22.69 -0.08 -5.35
CA PRO A 179 -22.27 0.75 -4.23
C PRO A 179 -20.75 1.01 -4.15
N ASP A 180 -19.93 0.06 -4.63
CA ASP A 180 -18.48 0.08 -4.48
C ASP A 180 -17.69 0.22 -5.80
N ARG A 181 -18.36 0.09 -6.94
CA ARG A 181 -17.73 0.11 -8.27
C ARG A 181 -18.74 0.35 -9.39
N ILE A 182 -18.24 0.67 -10.57
CA ILE A 182 -19.01 0.84 -11.79
C ILE A 182 -18.45 -0.12 -12.84
N THR A 183 -19.31 -0.90 -13.49
CA THR A 183 -18.91 -1.74 -14.63
C THR A 183 -19.40 -1.14 -15.92
N TYR A 184 -18.60 -1.14 -16.97
CA TYR A 184 -18.90 -0.48 -18.24
C TYR A 184 -18.23 -1.22 -19.40
N ARG A 185 -18.65 -0.93 -20.63
CA ARG A 185 -18.09 -1.54 -21.84
C ARG A 185 -17.68 -0.43 -22.80
N LEU A 186 -16.44 -0.49 -23.28
CA LEU A 186 -15.98 0.32 -24.41
C LEU A 186 -16.33 -0.40 -25.72
N PRO A 187 -16.53 0.32 -26.84
CA PRO A 187 -16.82 -0.30 -28.14
C PRO A 187 -15.80 -1.39 -28.47
N ASN A 188 -16.27 -2.58 -28.85
CA ASN A 188 -15.45 -3.75 -29.21
C ASN A 188 -14.46 -4.25 -28.13
N GLN A 189 -14.68 -3.90 -26.85
CA GLN A 189 -13.83 -4.34 -25.74
C GLN A 189 -14.60 -5.14 -24.69
N PRO A 190 -13.92 -6.00 -23.91
CA PRO A 190 -14.54 -6.69 -22.78
C PRO A 190 -15.04 -5.69 -21.72
N ARG A 191 -15.99 -6.13 -20.90
CA ARG A 191 -16.55 -5.31 -19.82
C ARG A 191 -15.46 -5.03 -18.77
N ARG A 192 -15.23 -3.75 -18.49
CA ARG A 192 -14.29 -3.23 -17.50
C ARG A 192 -15.03 -2.78 -16.25
N GLU A 193 -14.26 -2.53 -15.21
CA GLU A 193 -14.70 -2.06 -13.91
C GLU A 193 -13.82 -0.89 -13.46
N ARG A 194 -14.46 0.09 -12.84
CA ARG A 194 -13.86 1.25 -12.19
C ARG A 194 -14.30 1.26 -10.73
N LEU A 195 -13.36 1.47 -9.81
CA LEU A 195 -13.66 1.49 -8.37
C LEU A 195 -14.37 2.79 -7.99
N GLU A 196 -15.30 2.72 -7.04
CA GLU A 196 -15.83 3.92 -6.36
C GLU A 196 -14.97 4.24 -5.13
N TYR A 197 -14.15 5.28 -5.22
CA TYR A 197 -13.18 5.65 -4.19
C TYR A 197 -13.81 6.13 -2.88
N GLY A 198 -15.04 6.67 -2.94
CA GLY A 198 -15.83 7.10 -1.78
C GLY A 198 -16.81 6.05 -1.25
N ALA A 199 -16.68 4.78 -1.66
CA ALA A 199 -17.59 3.71 -1.24
C ALA A 199 -17.60 3.56 0.29
N LYS A 200 -18.81 3.44 0.87
CA LYS A 200 -19.03 3.17 2.31
C LYS A 200 -19.02 1.68 2.65
N VAL A 201 -19.27 0.83 1.66
CA VAL A 201 -19.27 -0.63 1.77
C VAL A 201 -18.42 -1.20 0.66
N LEU A 202 -17.80 -2.35 0.89
CA LEU A 202 -16.92 -3.02 -0.06
C LEU A 202 -17.40 -4.46 -0.27
N ARG A 203 -17.44 -4.91 -1.53
CA ARG A 203 -17.70 -6.32 -1.84
C ARG A 203 -16.44 -7.14 -1.59
N VAL A 204 -16.52 -8.11 -0.67
CA VAL A 204 -15.39 -8.95 -0.27
C VAL A 204 -15.48 -10.39 -0.77
N SER A 205 -16.55 -10.74 -1.49
CA SER A 205 -16.74 -12.07 -2.08
C SER A 205 -17.57 -12.03 -3.36
N LYS A 206 -17.28 -12.98 -4.26
CA LYS A 206 -18.14 -13.27 -5.42
C LYS A 206 -19.55 -13.71 -4.98
N HIS A 207 -19.67 -14.37 -3.83
CA HIS A 207 -20.92 -14.92 -3.28
C HIS A 207 -21.76 -13.90 -2.47
N GLY A 208 -21.68 -12.61 -2.80
CA GLY A 208 -22.55 -11.59 -2.20
C GLY A 208 -22.28 -11.30 -0.72
N VAL A 209 -21.01 -11.31 -0.31
CA VAL A 209 -20.60 -10.84 1.03
C VAL A 209 -20.00 -9.45 0.91
N TRP A 210 -20.49 -8.54 1.72
CA TRP A 210 -20.10 -7.13 1.79
C TRP A 210 -19.67 -6.80 3.22
N MET A 211 -18.83 -5.78 3.35
CA MET A 211 -18.38 -5.28 4.65
C MET A 211 -18.43 -3.75 4.63
N ASP A 212 -18.85 -3.15 5.74
CA ASP A 212 -18.70 -1.71 5.96
C ASP A 212 -17.21 -1.33 5.90
N ARG A 213 -16.90 -0.23 5.23
CA ARG A 213 -15.51 0.19 5.03
C ARG A 213 -14.81 0.55 6.35
N ARG A 214 -15.55 0.88 7.41
CA ARG A 214 -14.99 1.07 8.77
C ARG A 214 -14.25 -0.18 9.26
N ILE A 215 -14.67 -1.37 8.86
CA ILE A 215 -13.95 -2.62 9.17
C ILE A 215 -12.60 -2.67 8.46
N ALA A 216 -12.49 -2.13 7.24
CA ALA A 216 -11.21 -2.04 6.54
C ALA A 216 -10.24 -1.07 7.22
N PHE A 217 -10.75 0.04 7.80
CA PHE A 217 -9.94 0.91 8.65
C PHE A 217 -9.49 0.21 9.94
N THR A 218 -10.33 -0.66 10.52
CA THR A 218 -9.90 -1.53 11.63
C THR A 218 -8.79 -2.49 11.20
N GLN A 219 -8.89 -3.07 9.99
CA GLN A 219 -7.83 -3.92 9.44
C GLN A 219 -6.51 -3.16 9.26
N GLU A 220 -6.57 -1.95 8.70
CA GLU A 220 -5.42 -1.06 8.57
C GLU A 220 -4.77 -0.75 9.92
N ASN A 221 -5.56 -0.36 10.92
CA ASN A 221 -5.05 -0.13 12.27
C ASN A 221 -4.44 -1.40 12.87
N SER A 222 -5.01 -2.57 12.61
CA SER A 222 -4.46 -3.84 13.10
C SER A 222 -3.09 -4.18 12.49
N ILE A 223 -2.86 -3.77 11.24
CA ILE A 223 -1.56 -3.91 10.57
C ILE A 223 -0.53 -2.98 11.22
N LEU A 224 -0.89 -1.71 11.42
CA LEU A 224 0.02 -0.72 12.01
C LEU A 224 0.38 -0.99 13.47
N ARG A 225 -0.57 -1.48 14.27
CA ARG A 225 -0.41 -1.61 15.73
C ARG A 225 0.01 -3.00 16.18
N PHE A 226 -0.45 -4.03 15.48
CA PHE A 226 -0.25 -5.43 15.88
C PHE A 226 0.48 -6.25 14.83
N HIS A 227 0.87 -5.65 13.70
CA HIS A 227 1.44 -6.34 12.55
C HIS A 227 0.57 -7.55 12.17
N SER A 228 -0.76 -7.39 12.16
CA SER A 228 -1.68 -8.50 11.92
C SER A 228 -1.74 -8.87 10.44
N GLY A 229 -1.59 -10.17 10.13
CA GLY A 229 -1.77 -10.71 8.79
C GLY A 229 -3.25 -10.95 8.47
N TRP A 230 -3.56 -11.21 7.20
CA TRP A 230 -4.96 -11.38 6.77
C TRP A 230 -5.71 -12.50 7.48
N SER A 231 -5.05 -13.63 7.75
CA SER A 231 -5.64 -14.76 8.46
C SER A 231 -5.94 -14.43 9.92
N ASN A 232 -4.96 -13.86 10.64
CA ASN A 232 -5.11 -13.48 12.04
C ASN A 232 -6.21 -12.42 12.21
N PHE A 233 -6.27 -11.44 11.30
CA PHE A 233 -7.36 -10.47 11.30
C PHE A 233 -8.73 -11.14 11.03
N ALA A 234 -8.81 -12.09 10.12
CA ALA A 234 -10.05 -12.81 9.83
C ALA A 234 -10.54 -13.63 11.04
N GLU A 235 -9.61 -14.27 11.76
CA GLU A 235 -9.88 -15.03 12.98
C GLU A 235 -10.37 -14.11 14.10
N TRP A 236 -9.60 -13.06 14.42
CA TRP A 236 -10.00 -12.05 15.39
C TRP A 236 -11.36 -11.43 15.08
N LEU A 237 -11.60 -11.08 13.82
CA LEU A 237 -12.88 -10.52 13.39
C LEU A 237 -14.01 -11.54 13.56
N SER A 238 -13.77 -12.82 13.25
CA SER A 238 -14.77 -13.87 13.43
C SER A 238 -15.12 -14.09 14.89
N ASP A 239 -14.12 -14.02 15.78
CA ASP A 239 -14.32 -14.21 17.22
C ASP A 239 -15.04 -13.02 17.83
N THR A 240 -14.71 -11.81 17.38
CA THR A 240 -15.38 -10.56 17.77
C THR A 240 -16.84 -10.55 17.33
N VAL A 241 -17.14 -11.05 16.13
CA VAL A 241 -18.51 -11.15 15.60
C VAL A 241 -19.32 -12.22 16.34
N GLY A 242 -18.69 -13.32 16.77
CA GLY A 242 -19.34 -14.38 17.57
C GLY A 242 -20.47 -15.14 16.86
N ALA A 243 -20.70 -14.90 15.56
CA ALA A 243 -21.83 -15.44 14.80
C ALA A 243 -21.39 -16.04 13.45
N LYS A 244 -22.13 -17.06 12.98
CA LYS A 244 -21.93 -17.64 11.65
C LYS A 244 -22.56 -16.76 10.54
N PRO A 245 -21.99 -16.75 9.32
CA PRO A 245 -20.75 -17.42 8.92
C PRO A 245 -19.50 -16.69 9.46
N ARG A 246 -18.42 -17.44 9.70
CA ARG A 246 -17.12 -16.83 10.05
C ARG A 246 -16.54 -16.08 8.84
N VAL A 247 -15.74 -15.05 9.10
CA VAL A 247 -14.98 -14.34 8.08
C VAL A 247 -13.79 -15.19 7.66
N THR A 248 -13.65 -15.44 6.37
CA THR A 248 -12.55 -16.24 5.83
C THR A 248 -11.29 -15.39 5.59
N PRO A 249 -10.08 -15.99 5.64
CA PRO A 249 -8.85 -15.29 5.25
C PRO A 249 -8.89 -14.67 3.86
N ARG A 250 -9.59 -15.31 2.90
CA ARG A 250 -9.78 -14.77 1.54
C ARG A 250 -10.66 -13.52 1.50
N GLN A 251 -11.69 -13.44 2.35
CA GLN A 251 -12.52 -12.24 2.48
C GLN A 251 -11.73 -11.10 3.14
N SER A 252 -10.97 -11.40 4.19
CA SER A 252 -10.04 -10.45 4.82
C SER A 252 -8.98 -9.93 3.84
N GLN A 253 -8.40 -10.80 3.02
CA GLN A 253 -7.48 -10.42 1.96
C GLN A 253 -8.16 -9.57 0.88
N ARG A 254 -9.39 -9.91 0.45
CA ARG A 254 -10.11 -9.07 -0.52
C ARG A 254 -10.44 -7.71 0.06
N LEU A 255 -10.85 -7.63 1.32
CA LEU A 255 -11.09 -6.35 2.03
C LEU A 255 -9.84 -5.47 2.00
N TYR A 256 -8.69 -6.07 2.34
CA TYR A 256 -7.39 -5.40 2.31
C TYR A 256 -7.10 -4.80 0.93
N PHE A 257 -7.16 -5.61 -0.13
CA PHE A 257 -6.87 -5.12 -1.48
C PHE A 257 -7.87 -4.08 -1.97
N GLU A 258 -9.17 -4.25 -1.72
CA GLU A 258 -10.19 -3.27 -2.11
C GLU A 258 -9.97 -1.92 -1.41
N HIS A 259 -9.66 -1.94 -0.12
CA HIS A 259 -9.44 -0.72 0.65
C HIS A 259 -8.15 -0.01 0.21
N PHE A 260 -7.03 -0.72 0.20
CA PHE A 260 -5.74 -0.13 -0.15
C PHE A 260 -5.60 0.21 -1.62
N ALA A 261 -6.23 -0.52 -2.55
CA ALA A 261 -6.28 -0.13 -3.95
C ALA A 261 -6.92 1.27 -4.10
N ARG A 262 -8.04 1.52 -3.42
CA ARG A 262 -8.67 2.85 -3.45
C ARG A 262 -7.79 3.93 -2.84
N ARG A 263 -7.11 3.64 -1.72
CA ARG A 263 -6.21 4.60 -1.07
C ARG A 263 -5.01 4.93 -1.95
N LEU A 264 -4.29 3.92 -2.43
CA LEU A 264 -3.08 4.09 -3.24
C LEU A 264 -3.39 4.75 -4.59
N ILE A 265 -4.38 4.26 -5.33
CA ILE A 265 -4.75 4.86 -6.63
C ILE A 265 -5.23 6.30 -6.48
N SER A 266 -5.93 6.63 -5.39
CA SER A 266 -6.31 8.01 -5.09
C SER A 266 -5.10 8.87 -4.72
N ALA A 267 -4.19 8.36 -3.89
CA ALA A 267 -3.00 9.08 -3.46
C ALA A 267 -2.03 9.36 -4.62
N HIS A 268 -1.94 8.44 -5.58
CA HIS A 268 -1.15 8.57 -6.80
C HIS A 268 -1.83 9.39 -7.91
N GLY A 269 -3.03 9.93 -7.68
CA GLY A 269 -3.76 10.71 -8.69
C GLY A 269 -4.26 9.89 -9.89
N LEU A 270 -4.26 8.57 -9.79
CA LEU A 270 -4.62 7.64 -10.88
C LEU A 270 -6.13 7.32 -10.95
N ALA A 271 -6.93 7.82 -10.00
CA ALA A 271 -8.37 7.59 -9.94
C ALA A 271 -9.19 7.94 -11.22
N PRO A 272 -8.81 8.95 -12.03
CA PRO A 272 -9.49 9.25 -13.29
C PRO A 272 -9.34 8.16 -14.37
N THR A 273 -8.16 7.55 -14.44
CA THR A 273 -7.73 6.66 -15.55
C THR A 273 -7.74 5.18 -15.17
N PHE A 274 -7.67 4.86 -13.88
CA PHE A 274 -7.61 3.49 -13.40
C PHE A 274 -8.87 2.68 -13.73
N SER A 275 -8.67 1.52 -14.34
CA SER A 275 -9.74 0.55 -14.62
C SER A 275 -9.17 -0.86 -14.78
N LEU A 276 -9.98 -1.86 -14.43
CA LEU A 276 -9.60 -3.28 -14.44
C LEU A 276 -10.67 -4.14 -15.15
N PRO A 277 -10.40 -5.41 -15.47
CA PRO A 277 -11.44 -6.31 -15.99
C PRO A 277 -12.62 -6.43 -15.01
N SER A 278 -13.85 -6.55 -15.51
CA SER A 278 -15.03 -6.65 -14.62
C SER A 278 -15.06 -7.96 -13.81
N ASN A 279 -15.57 -7.89 -12.57
CA ASN A 279 -15.66 -9.03 -11.64
C ASN A 279 -14.31 -9.73 -11.36
N SER A 280 -13.24 -8.94 -11.37
CA SER A 280 -11.87 -9.40 -11.15
C SER A 280 -11.65 -10.08 -9.80
N SER A 281 -10.73 -11.06 -9.77
CA SER A 281 -10.25 -11.69 -8.54
C SER A 281 -9.42 -10.71 -7.71
N SER A 282 -9.12 -11.06 -6.45
CA SER A 282 -8.19 -10.30 -5.61
C SER A 282 -6.81 -10.17 -6.26
N GLN A 283 -6.37 -11.23 -6.92
CA GLN A 283 -5.08 -11.30 -7.60
C GLN A 283 -5.02 -10.29 -8.76
N VAL A 284 -6.01 -10.32 -9.66
CA VAL A 284 -6.08 -9.37 -10.80
C VAL A 284 -6.14 -7.92 -10.33
N LEU A 285 -6.87 -7.63 -9.25
CA LEU A 285 -6.89 -6.29 -8.66
C LEU A 285 -5.50 -5.89 -8.15
N ALA A 286 -4.83 -6.76 -7.40
CA ALA A 286 -3.49 -6.49 -6.87
C ALA A 286 -2.45 -6.32 -8.00
N ASP A 287 -2.50 -7.16 -9.04
CA ASP A 287 -1.63 -7.08 -10.22
C ASP A 287 -1.82 -5.74 -10.95
N THR A 288 -3.07 -5.39 -11.29
CA THR A 288 -3.38 -4.16 -12.02
C THR A 288 -2.95 -2.91 -11.25
N VAL A 289 -3.10 -2.91 -9.92
CA VAL A 289 -2.66 -1.79 -9.08
C VAL A 289 -1.14 -1.74 -9.05
N ARG A 290 -0.48 -2.88 -8.76
CA ARG A 290 0.98 -2.98 -8.69
C ARG A 290 1.66 -2.49 -9.97
N GLU A 291 1.14 -2.86 -11.13
CA GLU A 291 1.66 -2.43 -12.44
C GLU A 291 1.71 -0.91 -12.60
N GLN A 292 0.82 -0.17 -11.92
CA GLN A 292 0.77 1.29 -12.00
C GLN A 292 1.59 2.00 -10.92
N ILE A 293 1.84 1.36 -9.78
CA ILE A 293 2.39 2.06 -8.60
C ILE A 293 3.72 1.51 -8.09
N GLY A 294 4.13 0.29 -8.48
CA GLY A 294 5.37 -0.25 -7.96
C GLY A 294 5.72 -1.69 -8.32
N LEU A 295 5.80 -2.00 -9.62
CA LEU A 295 6.36 -3.27 -10.08
C LEU A 295 7.88 -3.28 -9.85
N ASP A 296 8.34 -4.20 -9.02
CA ASP A 296 9.75 -4.34 -8.60
C ASP A 296 10.36 -3.13 -7.87
N GLY A 297 9.52 -2.20 -7.45
CA GLY A 297 9.89 -0.97 -6.76
C GLY A 297 8.95 0.17 -7.12
N GLY A 298 8.69 1.08 -6.18
CA GLY A 298 7.77 2.19 -6.38
C GLY A 298 8.08 3.41 -5.53
N VAL A 299 7.66 4.57 -6.01
CA VAL A 299 7.72 5.85 -5.30
C VAL A 299 6.49 5.99 -4.42
N VAL A 300 6.64 6.42 -3.18
CA VAL A 300 5.53 6.63 -2.26
C VAL A 300 4.78 7.92 -2.64
N ALA A 301 3.46 7.83 -2.76
CA ALA A 301 2.63 8.97 -3.14
C ALA A 301 2.84 10.19 -2.23
N GLY A 302 3.06 11.36 -2.84
CA GLY A 302 3.26 12.62 -2.12
C GLY A 302 4.63 12.77 -1.45
N ALA A 303 5.55 11.81 -1.61
CA ALA A 303 6.84 11.86 -0.93
C ALA A 303 7.82 12.87 -1.55
N MET A 304 7.69 13.16 -2.85
CA MET A 304 8.56 14.13 -3.55
C MET A 304 8.26 15.58 -3.12
N GLU A 305 7.00 15.85 -2.80
CA GLU A 305 6.46 17.11 -2.31
C GLU A 305 6.65 17.31 -0.81
N HIS A 306 7.09 16.26 -0.08
CA HIS A 306 7.33 16.36 1.35
C HIS A 306 8.45 17.37 1.65
N GLY A 307 8.15 18.31 2.54
CA GLY A 307 9.10 19.26 3.09
C GLY A 307 8.75 19.57 4.54
N CYS A 308 9.70 19.37 5.45
CA CYS A 308 9.57 19.73 6.84
C CYS A 308 10.89 20.27 7.39
N MET A 309 10.83 20.95 8.54
CA MET A 309 12.01 21.55 9.16
C MET A 309 13.06 20.52 9.65
N ASP A 310 12.69 19.23 9.71
CA ASP A 310 13.60 18.15 10.11
C ASP A 310 14.37 17.57 8.89
N CYS A 311 13.97 17.87 7.64
CA CYS A 311 14.65 17.36 6.44
C CYS A 311 14.92 18.38 5.33
N THR A 312 14.36 19.58 5.42
CA THR A 312 14.48 20.64 4.42
C THR A 312 15.03 21.89 5.08
N HIS A 313 16.23 22.28 4.67
CA HIS A 313 16.92 23.43 5.24
C HIS A 313 17.22 24.46 4.15
N LEU A 314 17.24 25.73 4.52
CA LEU A 314 17.72 26.77 3.63
C LEU A 314 19.17 26.48 3.29
N LYS A 315 19.50 26.59 2.00
CA LYS A 315 20.86 26.39 1.53
C LYS A 315 21.78 27.47 2.12
N ARG A 316 22.86 27.03 2.76
CA ARG A 316 23.92 27.88 3.29
C ARG A 316 25.16 27.76 2.40
N TYR A 317 25.83 28.88 2.20
CA TYR A 317 27.09 28.98 1.45
C TYR A 317 28.27 29.12 2.40
N LYS A 318 29.50 28.94 1.89
CA LYS A 318 30.73 29.09 2.67
C LYS A 318 30.76 30.44 3.42
N SER A 319 30.37 31.53 2.74
CA SER A 319 30.26 32.87 3.34
C SER A 319 29.29 32.93 4.53
N ASP A 320 28.14 32.24 4.45
CA ASP A 320 27.16 32.18 5.56
C ASP A 320 27.69 31.39 6.76
N LEU A 321 28.56 30.41 6.54
CA LEU A 321 29.18 29.61 7.60
C LEU A 321 30.28 30.42 8.30
N VAL A 322 31.15 31.06 7.51
CA VAL A 322 32.22 31.95 8.02
C VAL A 322 31.61 33.13 8.78
N ALA A 323 30.54 33.75 8.28
CA ALA A 323 29.84 34.84 8.96
C ALA A 323 29.24 34.41 10.32
N THR A 324 28.89 33.13 10.47
CA THR A 324 28.45 32.57 11.77
C THR A 324 29.60 32.08 12.66
N GLY A 325 30.84 32.37 12.30
CA GLY A 325 32.03 32.02 13.07
C GLY A 325 32.57 30.60 12.83
N ALA A 326 32.14 29.91 11.77
CA ALA A 326 32.72 28.61 11.42
C ALA A 326 34.15 28.80 10.88
N SER A 327 35.14 28.21 11.57
CA SER A 327 36.54 28.18 11.13
C SER A 327 36.71 27.12 10.04
N LEU A 328 36.38 27.48 8.81
CA LEU A 328 36.62 26.66 7.63
C LEU A 328 38.03 26.97 7.12
N GLY A 329 39.05 26.33 7.69
CA GLY A 329 40.44 26.44 7.19
C GLY A 329 40.56 25.98 5.73
N ASP A 330 41.71 26.21 5.10
CA ASP A 330 41.99 25.80 3.70
C ASP A 330 42.02 24.27 3.48
N ARG A 331 41.79 23.47 4.52
CA ARG A 331 41.63 22.01 4.42
C ARG A 331 40.15 21.65 4.47
N ILE A 332 39.58 21.37 3.30
CA ILE A 332 38.19 20.90 3.14
C ILE A 332 38.03 19.45 3.66
N ASP A 333 39.13 18.75 3.95
CA ASP A 333 39.16 17.36 4.44
C ASP A 333 38.75 17.20 5.93
N GLY A 334 38.73 18.30 6.70
CA GLY A 334 38.85 18.25 8.16
C GLY A 334 37.60 18.10 9.03
N ILE A 335 36.37 17.92 8.50
CA ILE A 335 35.20 17.84 9.41
C ILE A 335 35.21 16.53 10.21
N ALA A 336 35.53 15.40 9.58
CA ALA A 336 35.61 14.10 10.26
C ALA A 336 36.97 13.85 10.93
N ASP A 337 38.06 14.36 10.32
CA ASP A 337 39.40 14.14 10.86
C ASP A 337 39.63 14.91 12.19
N ASP A 338 39.11 16.14 12.35
CA ASP A 338 39.20 16.89 13.62
C ASP A 338 38.23 16.38 14.72
N LEU A 339 37.04 15.85 14.34
CA LEU A 339 36.04 15.38 15.31
C LEU A 339 36.35 13.98 15.88
N MET A 340 37.05 13.13 15.11
CA MET A 340 37.30 11.73 15.48
C MET A 340 38.62 11.52 16.24
N GLU A 341 39.59 12.44 16.14
CA GLU A 341 40.84 12.39 16.91
C GLU A 341 40.61 12.50 18.43
N ASN A 342 39.48 13.08 18.85
CA ASN A 342 39.19 13.36 20.27
C ASN A 342 38.23 12.36 20.95
N GLN A 343 37.72 11.31 20.27
CA GLN A 343 36.67 10.44 20.84
C GLN A 343 36.86 8.92 20.72
N VAL A 344 37.91 8.40 20.09
CA VAL A 344 38.16 6.94 20.03
C VAL A 344 39.48 6.59 20.73
N PRO A 345 39.46 6.07 21.98
CA PRO A 345 40.65 5.54 22.60
C PRO A 345 40.99 4.19 21.96
N ASN A 346 42.23 4.05 21.48
CA ASN A 346 42.87 2.88 20.87
C ASN A 346 42.48 2.52 19.43
N VAL A 347 43.14 3.18 18.48
CA VAL A 347 43.55 2.54 17.21
C VAL A 347 45.08 2.44 17.23
N PRO A 348 45.70 1.28 16.97
CA PRO A 348 47.16 1.16 16.95
C PRO A 348 47.74 2.07 15.87
N ALA A 349 48.65 2.95 16.27
CA ALA A 349 49.48 3.73 15.36
C ALA A 349 50.50 2.79 14.69
N THR A 350 50.18 2.27 13.51
CA THR A 350 51.20 1.74 12.59
C THR A 350 51.26 2.63 11.37
N LEU A 351 52.19 3.59 11.44
CA LEU A 351 52.75 4.33 10.30
C LEU A 351 53.65 3.38 9.47
N GLY A 352 53.59 3.50 8.15
CA GLY A 352 54.72 3.12 7.29
C GLY A 352 54.36 2.50 5.95
N GLU A 353 53.79 3.32 5.06
CA GLU A 353 54.25 3.59 3.68
C GLU A 353 53.06 4.13 2.88
N GLU A 354 53.08 5.43 2.55
CA GLU A 354 52.16 6.02 1.58
C GLU A 354 52.43 5.38 0.21
N MET A 355 51.68 4.33 -0.10
CA MET A 355 51.60 3.85 -1.47
C MET A 355 51.09 5.00 -2.35
N PRO A 356 51.69 5.26 -3.53
CA PRO A 356 51.23 6.30 -4.41
C PRO A 356 49.74 6.08 -4.71
N PRO A 357 48.91 7.14 -4.70
CA PRO A 357 47.48 7.00 -4.90
C PRO A 357 47.23 6.26 -6.22
N PRO A 358 46.32 5.27 -6.25
CA PRO A 358 45.95 4.63 -7.51
C PRO A 358 45.49 5.72 -8.51
N PRO A 359 45.84 5.59 -9.80
CA PRO A 359 45.57 6.64 -10.78
C PRO A 359 44.08 7.01 -10.78
N MET A 360 43.79 8.30 -10.62
CA MET A 360 42.44 8.85 -10.74
C MET A 360 41.83 8.44 -12.07
N GLN A 361 40.56 8.01 -12.05
CA GLN A 361 39.81 7.78 -13.28
C GLN A 361 39.71 9.10 -14.06
N THR A 362 40.03 9.05 -15.36
CA THR A 362 40.01 10.21 -16.26
C THR A 362 38.61 10.81 -16.31
N GLY A 363 38.45 12.07 -15.85
CA GLY A 363 37.25 12.87 -16.10
C GLY A 363 36.52 13.44 -14.86
N ILE A 364 36.97 13.20 -13.63
CA ILE A 364 36.44 13.88 -12.43
C ILE A 364 37.37 15.04 -12.05
N PRO A 365 36.88 16.27 -11.79
CA PRO A 365 37.70 17.33 -11.21
C PRO A 365 38.25 16.92 -9.83
N PHE A 366 39.46 17.38 -9.51
CA PHE A 366 40.18 17.02 -8.27
C PHE A 366 39.38 17.38 -7.01
N GLU A 367 38.57 18.44 -7.11
CA GLU A 367 37.59 18.81 -6.11
C GLU A 367 36.22 19.03 -6.77
N PRO A 368 35.12 18.82 -6.02
CA PRO A 368 33.81 19.18 -6.52
C PRO A 368 33.66 20.70 -6.65
N GLU A 369 33.13 21.17 -7.79
CA GLU A 369 32.85 22.60 -7.99
C GLU A 369 31.97 23.15 -6.86
N GLN A 370 32.47 24.19 -6.18
CA GLN A 370 31.69 24.91 -5.17
C GLN A 370 30.63 25.75 -5.87
N GLN A 371 29.38 25.59 -5.45
CA GLN A 371 28.29 26.40 -6.00
C GLN A 371 28.42 27.83 -5.49
N GLU A 372 28.52 28.77 -6.44
CA GLU A 372 28.63 30.19 -6.14
C GLU A 372 27.34 30.75 -5.52
N PHE A 373 27.52 31.81 -4.74
CA PHE A 373 26.42 32.52 -4.13
C PHE A 373 25.54 33.17 -5.23
N PRO A 374 24.20 33.06 -5.15
CA PRO A 374 23.34 33.55 -6.22
C PRO A 374 23.45 35.09 -6.33
N PRO A 375 23.25 35.67 -7.53
CA PRO A 375 23.26 37.12 -7.72
C PRO A 375 22.31 37.84 -6.74
N GLN A 376 22.57 39.12 -6.44
CA GLN A 376 21.70 39.90 -5.54
C GLN A 376 20.23 39.81 -6.00
N ASN A 377 19.35 39.38 -5.07
CA ASN A 377 17.92 39.06 -5.24
C ASN A 377 17.54 37.68 -5.80
N GLY A 378 18.49 36.75 -6.00
CA GLY A 378 18.18 35.36 -6.38
C GLY A 378 17.71 34.47 -5.21
N CYS A 379 16.76 33.56 -5.47
CA CYS A 379 16.36 32.53 -4.50
C CYS A 379 17.51 31.55 -4.23
N ARG A 380 17.96 31.43 -2.98
CA ARG A 380 19.05 30.52 -2.56
C ARG A 380 18.69 29.03 -2.64
N GLY A 381 17.40 28.70 -2.66
CA GLY A 381 16.91 27.33 -2.67
C GLY A 381 17.05 26.61 -1.31
N TYR A 382 16.76 25.31 -1.33
CA TYR A 382 16.77 24.44 -0.15
C TYR A 382 17.69 23.24 -0.37
N VAL A 383 18.23 22.71 0.71
CA VAL A 383 18.95 21.43 0.73
C VAL A 383 18.13 20.37 1.43
N ARG A 384 18.21 19.14 0.90
CA ARG A 384 17.58 17.94 1.47
C ARG A 384 18.56 16.78 1.46
N LEU A 385 18.52 15.98 2.53
CA LEU A 385 19.26 14.73 2.66
C LEU A 385 18.29 13.56 2.52
N ALA A 386 18.61 12.64 1.61
CA ALA A 386 18.01 11.33 1.56
C ALA A 386 18.96 10.29 2.17
N VAL A 387 18.41 9.29 2.85
CA VAL A 387 19.15 8.17 3.43
C VAL A 387 18.63 6.90 2.77
N MET A 388 19.55 6.06 2.31
CA MET A 388 19.27 4.81 1.62
C MET A 388 19.92 3.65 2.35
N ASP A 389 19.18 2.54 2.48
CA ASP A 389 19.68 1.32 3.12
C ASP A 389 18.94 0.08 2.58
N GLY A 390 19.65 -1.04 2.55
CA GLY A 390 19.20 -2.35 2.09
C GLY A 390 18.78 -3.23 3.26
N LYS A 391 17.52 -3.69 3.25
CA LYS A 391 16.99 -4.57 4.29
C LYS A 391 16.76 -5.98 3.80
N THR A 392 17.19 -6.99 4.56
CA THR A 392 17.03 -8.42 4.24
C THR A 392 15.58 -8.91 4.43
N ILE A 393 14.62 -8.33 3.72
CA ILE A 393 13.21 -8.77 3.67
C ILE A 393 12.96 -9.40 2.31
N LYS A 394 13.02 -10.73 2.25
CA LYS A 394 13.06 -11.48 0.99
C LYS A 394 11.69 -12.07 0.63
N HIS A 395 11.44 -12.26 -0.66
CA HIS A 395 10.37 -13.15 -1.14
C HIS A 395 10.91 -14.22 -2.09
N LYS A 396 10.14 -15.29 -2.29
CA LYS A 396 10.54 -16.38 -3.18
C LYS A 396 10.40 -15.98 -4.65
N ILE A 397 11.36 -16.41 -5.47
CA ILE A 397 11.41 -16.27 -6.93
C ILE A 397 11.81 -17.62 -7.55
N CYS A 398 11.82 -17.69 -8.89
CA CYS A 398 12.29 -18.87 -9.60
C CYS A 398 13.69 -19.33 -9.11
N SER A 399 13.89 -20.64 -9.07
CA SER A 399 15.15 -21.27 -8.66
C SER A 399 16.25 -21.21 -9.73
N VAL A 400 15.87 -20.95 -10.99
CA VAL A 400 16.82 -20.84 -12.09
C VAL A 400 17.67 -19.59 -11.91
N ASP A 401 18.98 -19.76 -12.12
CA ASP A 401 19.93 -18.67 -12.05
C ASP A 401 19.57 -17.57 -13.08
N LEU A 402 19.68 -16.29 -12.70
CA LEU A 402 19.28 -15.08 -13.46
C LEU A 402 17.77 -14.90 -13.65
N CYS A 403 16.93 -15.85 -13.21
CA CYS A 403 15.49 -15.73 -13.37
C CYS A 403 14.85 -14.93 -12.22
N HIS A 404 14.25 -13.79 -12.53
CA HIS A 404 13.55 -12.93 -11.56
C HIS A 404 12.04 -13.16 -11.51
N LYS A 405 11.52 -14.05 -12.37
CA LYS A 405 10.09 -14.27 -12.53
C LYS A 405 9.45 -14.91 -11.28
N PRO A 406 8.18 -14.59 -11.01
CA PRO A 406 7.45 -15.15 -9.88
C PRO A 406 7.27 -16.66 -10.03
N LEU A 407 7.15 -17.35 -8.90
CA LEU A 407 6.80 -18.78 -8.89
C LEU A 407 5.37 -19.00 -9.39
N GLU A 408 5.17 -20.04 -10.20
CA GLU A 408 3.83 -20.48 -10.60
C GLU A 408 3.02 -20.93 -9.38
N ASN A 409 3.62 -21.83 -8.59
CA ASN A 409 3.07 -22.26 -7.32
C ASN A 409 3.92 -21.75 -6.17
N TYR A 410 3.44 -20.71 -5.49
CA TYR A 410 4.17 -20.09 -4.40
C TYR A 410 4.28 -20.98 -3.14
N LYS A 411 3.30 -21.84 -2.88
CA LYS A 411 3.22 -22.61 -1.62
C LYS A 411 4.38 -23.59 -1.52
N ASN A 412 4.58 -24.39 -2.56
CA ASN A 412 5.56 -25.48 -2.59
C ASN A 412 6.32 -25.61 -3.92
N GLY A 413 6.12 -24.70 -4.88
CA GLY A 413 6.85 -24.70 -6.15
C GLY A 413 8.25 -24.09 -6.07
N ARG A 414 9.03 -24.32 -7.14
CA ARG A 414 10.43 -23.87 -7.30
C ARG A 414 10.66 -23.05 -8.55
N PHE A 415 9.77 -23.14 -9.53
CA PHE A 415 9.95 -22.57 -10.85
C PHE A 415 8.81 -21.61 -11.22
N CYS A 416 9.14 -20.65 -12.08
CA CYS A 416 8.15 -19.83 -12.79
C CYS A 416 7.54 -20.60 -13.95
N GLU A 417 6.51 -20.03 -14.58
CA GLU A 417 5.81 -20.62 -15.73
C GLU A 417 6.77 -21.11 -16.84
N ASP A 418 7.72 -20.29 -17.29
CA ASP A 418 8.64 -20.68 -18.38
C ASP A 418 9.66 -21.76 -18.00
N HIS A 419 9.84 -22.03 -16.70
CA HIS A 419 10.80 -23.01 -16.21
C HIS A 419 10.10 -24.19 -15.52
N LEU A 420 8.78 -24.34 -15.70
CA LEU A 420 8.02 -25.43 -15.10
C LEU A 420 8.53 -26.80 -15.52
N ASP A 421 9.01 -26.93 -16.75
CA ASP A 421 9.54 -28.19 -17.29
C ASP A 421 10.78 -28.69 -16.52
N LEU A 422 11.53 -27.78 -15.89
CA LEU A 422 12.68 -28.15 -15.05
C LEU A 422 12.28 -28.87 -13.76
N ARG A 423 10.99 -28.93 -13.42
CA ARG A 423 10.48 -29.74 -12.30
C ARG A 423 10.74 -31.24 -12.50
N ASP A 424 10.75 -31.67 -13.76
CA ASP A 424 10.88 -33.08 -14.16
C ASP A 424 12.34 -33.42 -14.49
N ILE A 425 13.27 -32.47 -14.29
CA ILE A 425 14.72 -32.62 -14.45
C ILE A 425 15.40 -32.64 -13.08
N CYS A 426 16.46 -33.43 -12.97
CA CYS A 426 17.30 -33.51 -11.77
C CYS A 426 17.77 -32.12 -11.35
N GLY A 427 17.47 -31.73 -10.11
CA GLY A 427 17.74 -30.40 -9.58
C GLY A 427 19.21 -30.13 -9.23
N ILE A 428 20.14 -30.98 -9.66
CA ILE A 428 21.59 -30.73 -9.58
C ILE A 428 22.05 -30.29 -10.96
N VAL A 429 22.62 -29.09 -11.05
CA VAL A 429 23.08 -28.51 -12.32
C VAL A 429 24.58 -28.80 -12.49
N PRO A 430 25.05 -29.31 -13.65
CA PRO A 430 24.34 -29.44 -14.94
C PRO A 430 23.86 -30.87 -15.29
N CYS A 431 23.35 -31.69 -14.35
CA CYS A 431 23.05 -33.11 -14.60
C CYS A 431 22.16 -33.40 -15.83
N GLY A 432 21.09 -32.63 -16.04
CA GLY A 432 20.19 -32.76 -17.20
C GLY A 432 19.32 -34.03 -17.30
N ARG A 433 19.52 -35.05 -16.44
CA ARG A 433 18.71 -36.28 -16.45
C ARG A 433 17.32 -36.06 -15.84
N ALA A 434 16.32 -36.82 -16.29
CA ALA A 434 14.98 -36.80 -15.71
C ALA A 434 14.98 -37.25 -14.23
N VAL A 435 13.99 -36.77 -13.47
CA VAL A 435 13.77 -37.22 -12.09
C VAL A 435 13.35 -38.69 -12.05
N HIS A 436 13.75 -39.42 -11.01
CA HIS A 436 13.51 -40.86 -10.93
C HIS A 436 12.05 -41.25 -10.65
N SER A 437 11.24 -40.32 -10.14
CA SER A 437 9.82 -40.51 -9.90
C SER A 437 9.10 -39.16 -9.88
N SER A 438 7.80 -39.15 -10.13
CA SER A 438 6.99 -37.93 -10.08
C SER A 438 7.07 -37.29 -8.70
N GLY A 439 7.39 -35.99 -8.65
CA GLY A 439 7.59 -35.24 -7.41
C GLY A 439 8.98 -35.38 -6.77
N ALA A 440 9.87 -36.22 -7.31
CA ALA A 440 11.27 -36.27 -6.88
C ALA A 440 12.06 -35.01 -7.32
N PHE A 441 13.21 -34.80 -6.67
CA PHE A 441 14.07 -33.65 -6.91
C PHE A 441 15.37 -34.00 -7.64
N THR A 442 15.65 -35.30 -7.80
CA THR A 442 16.90 -35.83 -8.37
C THR A 442 16.62 -36.99 -9.31
N CYS A 443 17.58 -37.30 -10.19
CA CYS A 443 17.57 -38.53 -10.98
C CYS A 443 17.84 -39.77 -10.11
N ASP A 444 18.00 -40.92 -10.77
CA ASP A 444 18.23 -42.23 -10.18
C ASP A 444 19.64 -42.42 -9.58
N ASN A 445 20.59 -41.56 -9.96
CA ASN A 445 21.97 -41.56 -9.45
C ASN A 445 22.03 -41.50 -7.91
N ALA A 446 22.65 -42.50 -7.30
CA ALA A 446 22.82 -42.61 -5.85
C ALA A 446 23.50 -41.36 -5.23
N ALA A 447 24.54 -40.82 -5.88
CA ALA A 447 25.23 -39.63 -5.39
C ALA A 447 24.30 -38.40 -5.32
N HIS A 448 23.39 -38.26 -6.29
CA HIS A 448 22.45 -37.14 -6.33
C HIS A 448 21.36 -37.29 -5.27
N LYS A 449 20.84 -38.51 -5.09
CA LYS A 449 19.87 -38.83 -4.03
C LYS A 449 20.46 -38.58 -2.64
N ASP A 450 21.67 -39.07 -2.39
CA ASP A 450 22.39 -38.85 -1.13
C ASP A 450 22.61 -37.36 -0.87
N TRP A 451 22.89 -36.60 -1.92
CA TRP A 451 23.06 -35.16 -1.82
C TRP A 451 21.75 -34.45 -1.42
N HIS A 452 20.62 -34.83 -2.02
CA HIS A 452 19.31 -34.31 -1.62
C HIS A 452 18.93 -34.70 -0.18
N VAL A 453 19.25 -35.93 0.26
CA VAL A 453 19.04 -36.35 1.65
C VAL A 453 19.91 -35.54 2.62
N LYS A 454 21.19 -35.30 2.30
CA LYS A 454 22.08 -34.44 3.10
C LYS A 454 21.54 -33.01 3.18
N TYR A 455 21.07 -32.46 2.07
CA TYR A 455 20.40 -31.16 2.02
C TYR A 455 19.18 -31.13 2.95
N LEU A 456 18.27 -32.10 2.82
CA LEU A 456 17.08 -32.18 3.68
C LEU A 456 17.46 -32.28 5.16
N ASN A 457 18.43 -33.11 5.54
CA ASN A 457 18.87 -33.25 6.93
C ASN A 457 19.48 -31.97 7.51
N ARG A 458 20.18 -31.18 6.69
CA ARG A 458 20.75 -29.88 7.09
C ARG A 458 19.67 -28.82 7.29
N PHE A 459 18.63 -28.82 6.46
CA PHE A 459 17.60 -27.77 6.45
C PHE A 459 16.30 -28.15 7.17
N SER A 460 16.07 -29.43 7.49
CA SER A 460 14.93 -29.90 8.29
C SER A 460 15.12 -29.70 9.80
N ARG A 461 16.38 -29.58 10.27
CA ARG A 461 16.74 -29.48 11.69
C ARG A 461 16.94 -28.06 12.22
N MET A 462 16.91 -27.02 11.38
CA MET A 462 17.14 -25.64 11.84
C MET A 462 15.82 -24.93 12.16
N SER A 463 15.57 -24.69 13.45
CA SER A 463 14.57 -23.72 13.89
C SER A 463 14.99 -22.29 13.46
N PHE A 464 14.00 -21.41 13.29
CA PHE A 464 14.17 -20.02 12.80
C PHE A 464 15.32 -19.23 13.52
N PRO A 465 15.54 -19.37 14.85
CA PRO A 465 16.67 -18.73 15.54
C PRO A 465 18.05 -19.32 15.17
N GLY A 466 18.12 -20.58 14.75
CA GLY A 466 19.36 -21.23 14.29
C GLY A 466 19.82 -20.68 12.93
N VAL A 467 18.86 -20.37 12.05
CA VAL A 467 19.13 -19.72 10.75
C VAL A 467 19.64 -18.29 10.94
N GLN A 468 19.05 -17.51 11.86
CA GLN A 468 19.55 -16.17 12.21
C GLN A 468 20.95 -16.19 12.84
N ARG A 469 21.28 -17.19 13.65
CA ARG A 469 22.64 -17.34 14.23
C ARG A 469 23.70 -17.64 13.17
N VAL A 470 23.35 -18.41 12.14
CA VAL A 470 24.25 -18.68 11.01
C VAL A 470 24.39 -17.47 10.10
N ILE A 471 23.31 -16.71 9.87
CA ILE A 471 23.34 -15.49 9.04
C ILE A 471 24.05 -14.33 9.77
N ARG A 472 23.86 -14.12 11.08
CA ARG A 472 24.59 -13.07 11.84
C ARG A 472 26.10 -13.31 11.89
N ARG A 473 26.56 -14.56 11.83
CA ARG A 473 28.00 -14.89 11.69
C ARG A 473 28.57 -14.51 10.32
N GLN A 474 27.75 -14.18 9.31
CA GLN A 474 28.19 -13.79 7.98
C GLN A 474 28.37 -12.27 7.79
N LEU A 475 27.84 -11.42 8.69
CA LEU A 475 27.98 -9.96 8.59
C LEU A 475 29.35 -9.44 9.08
N GLY A 476 30.25 -10.32 9.51
CA GLY A 476 31.65 -10.00 9.82
C GLY A 476 32.59 -10.89 9.02
N GLY A 477 32.88 -10.53 7.77
CA GLY A 477 34.06 -10.99 7.01
C GLY A 477 34.38 -12.49 7.01
N GLY A 478 33.41 -13.39 6.96
CA GLY A 478 33.60 -14.84 6.94
C GLY A 478 33.17 -15.51 5.61
N PRO A 479 33.77 -16.65 5.22
CA PRO A 479 33.71 -17.19 3.86
C PRO A 479 32.29 -17.51 3.38
N SER A 480 32.07 -17.28 2.09
CA SER A 480 30.84 -17.61 1.36
C SER A 480 30.50 -19.10 1.53
N LEU A 481 29.45 -19.40 2.31
CA LEU A 481 28.82 -20.72 2.31
C LEU A 481 27.91 -20.87 1.09
N ARG A 482 28.44 -20.70 -0.14
CA ARG A 482 28.19 -21.74 -1.12
C ARG A 482 28.88 -22.94 -0.52
N ALA A 483 28.13 -23.91 0.01
CA ALA A 483 28.76 -25.17 0.40
C ALA A 483 29.60 -25.58 -0.81
N GLU A 484 30.92 -25.70 -0.66
CA GLU A 484 31.76 -26.24 -1.73
C GLU A 484 31.20 -27.63 -1.99
N LEU A 485 30.50 -27.76 -3.11
CA LEU A 485 29.95 -29.04 -3.51
C LEU A 485 31.15 -29.90 -3.91
N PRO A 486 31.11 -31.22 -3.78
CA PRO A 486 32.16 -32.04 -4.36
C PRO A 486 32.12 -31.94 -5.89
N ASP A 487 33.26 -32.14 -6.54
CA ASP A 487 33.34 -32.20 -7.99
C ASP A 487 32.38 -33.26 -8.54
N LEU A 488 31.67 -32.92 -9.62
CA LEU A 488 30.67 -33.80 -10.21
C LEU A 488 30.85 -33.85 -11.73
N ASN A 489 31.08 -35.04 -12.29
CA ASN A 489 31.25 -35.26 -13.73
C ASN A 489 32.30 -34.31 -14.37
N GLY A 490 33.40 -34.02 -13.67
CA GLY A 490 34.44 -33.10 -14.15
C GLY A 490 34.14 -31.61 -13.97
N VAL A 491 33.01 -31.24 -13.36
CA VAL A 491 32.71 -29.85 -12.97
C VAL A 491 33.19 -29.62 -11.54
N ALA A 492 34.02 -28.59 -11.37
CA ALA A 492 34.53 -28.21 -10.06
C ALA A 492 33.37 -27.90 -9.10
N GLY A 493 33.51 -28.35 -7.86
CA GLY A 493 32.57 -28.16 -6.78
C GLY A 493 32.01 -26.75 -6.57
N ALA A 494 32.85 -25.75 -6.82
CA ALA A 494 32.47 -24.34 -6.75
C ALA A 494 31.46 -23.91 -7.85
N GLN A 495 31.33 -24.70 -8.92
CA GLN A 495 30.48 -24.44 -10.10
C GLN A 495 29.20 -25.28 -10.11
N VAL A 496 29.11 -26.32 -9.27
CA VAL A 496 27.88 -27.09 -9.11
C VAL A 496 26.84 -26.20 -8.41
N SER A 497 25.59 -26.26 -8.84
CA SER A 497 24.48 -25.56 -8.19
C SER A 497 23.27 -26.45 -8.08
N HIS A 498 22.26 -26.01 -7.34
CA HIS A 498 21.06 -26.79 -7.15
C HIS A 498 19.79 -25.96 -7.20
N THR A 499 18.72 -26.59 -7.67
CA THR A 499 17.39 -25.98 -7.76
C THR A 499 16.43 -26.51 -6.70
N PHE A 500 16.90 -27.20 -5.65
CA PHE A 500 16.05 -27.87 -4.65
C PHE A 500 15.10 -26.98 -3.86
N ARG A 501 15.27 -25.67 -3.90
CA ARG A 501 14.35 -24.70 -3.33
C ARG A 501 14.13 -23.57 -4.30
N ALA A 502 13.03 -22.86 -4.16
CA ALA A 502 12.85 -21.56 -4.81
C ALA A 502 14.03 -20.63 -4.47
N GLY A 503 14.39 -19.78 -5.43
CA GLY A 503 15.29 -18.66 -5.20
C GLY A 503 14.63 -17.63 -4.27
N THR A 504 15.41 -16.66 -3.83
CA THR A 504 14.90 -15.52 -3.06
C THR A 504 15.54 -14.24 -3.55
N THR A 505 14.83 -13.12 -3.45
CA THR A 505 15.46 -11.80 -3.57
C THR A 505 16.58 -11.63 -2.54
N TYR A 506 17.50 -10.71 -2.80
CA TYR A 506 18.64 -10.43 -1.93
C TYR A 506 18.21 -9.53 -0.78
N CYS A 507 17.73 -8.33 -1.09
CA CYS A 507 17.24 -7.35 -0.13
C CYS A 507 16.12 -6.48 -0.75
N LEU A 508 15.41 -5.78 0.12
CA LEU A 508 14.54 -4.66 -0.18
C LEU A 508 15.36 -3.39 0.02
N GLN A 509 15.63 -2.65 -1.05
CA GLN A 509 16.24 -1.33 -0.98
C GLN A 509 15.19 -0.30 -0.62
N THR A 510 15.51 0.60 0.29
CA THR A 510 14.62 1.69 0.69
C THR A 510 15.36 3.02 0.66
N ILE A 511 14.67 4.09 0.32
CA ILE A 511 15.19 5.45 0.40
C ILE A 511 14.15 6.36 1.05
N GLN A 512 14.62 7.24 1.92
CA GLN A 512 13.79 8.11 2.74
C GLN A 512 14.43 9.48 2.95
N TRP A 513 13.64 10.50 3.26
CA TRP A 513 14.15 11.78 3.71
C TRP A 513 14.77 11.65 5.11
N SER A 514 15.69 12.54 5.47
CA SER A 514 16.35 12.54 6.78
C SER A 514 15.43 12.73 8.00
N CYS A 515 14.15 13.06 7.78
CA CYS A 515 13.11 13.07 8.82
C CYS A 515 12.46 11.69 9.04
N GLY A 516 12.86 10.66 8.29
CA GLY A 516 12.28 9.33 8.27
C GLY A 516 11.09 9.14 7.31
N CYS A 517 10.72 10.17 6.54
CA CYS A 517 9.62 10.06 5.57
C CYS A 517 10.07 9.21 4.36
N PRO A 518 9.44 8.05 4.08
CA PRO A 518 9.88 7.16 3.01
C PRO A 518 9.57 7.77 1.64
N ILE A 519 10.54 7.68 0.74
CA ILE A 519 10.47 8.21 -0.63
C ILE A 519 10.13 7.10 -1.61
N ALA A 520 10.90 6.00 -1.59
CA ALA A 520 10.73 4.91 -2.53
C ALA A 520 11.33 3.61 -1.99
N TRP A 521 11.00 2.52 -2.66
CA TRP A 521 11.57 1.20 -2.39
C TRP A 521 11.82 0.45 -3.69
N GLY A 522 12.73 -0.51 -3.68
CA GLY A 522 13.09 -1.35 -4.83
C GLY A 522 13.60 -2.73 -4.41
N LYS A 523 13.60 -3.69 -5.32
CA LYS A 523 14.12 -5.04 -5.04
C LYS A 523 15.51 -5.22 -5.63
N CYS A 524 16.42 -5.75 -4.81
CA CYS A 524 17.69 -6.29 -5.27
C CYS A 524 17.59 -7.82 -5.31
N TYR A 525 17.99 -8.45 -6.41
CA TYR A 525 17.74 -9.89 -6.62
C TYR A 525 18.88 -10.77 -6.13
N ARG A 526 20.12 -10.48 -6.55
CA ARG A 526 21.29 -11.33 -6.29
C ARG A 526 22.26 -10.74 -5.27
N SER A 527 22.43 -9.44 -5.38
CA SER A 527 23.30 -8.61 -4.58
C SER A 527 22.73 -7.20 -4.58
N GLU A 528 23.18 -6.41 -3.64
CA GLU A 528 23.02 -4.97 -3.66
C GLU A 528 24.14 -4.36 -4.52
N SER A 529 24.10 -4.62 -5.84
CA SER A 529 25.14 -4.11 -6.75
C SER A 529 24.91 -2.64 -7.08
N SER A 530 26.00 -1.89 -7.26
CA SER A 530 25.95 -0.45 -7.63
C SER A 530 25.10 -0.19 -8.88
N SER A 531 25.06 -1.13 -9.84
CA SER A 531 24.21 -1.05 -11.03
C SER A 531 22.71 -1.13 -10.73
N GLN A 532 22.29 -2.03 -9.84
CA GLN A 532 20.88 -2.15 -9.42
C GLN A 532 20.48 -0.94 -8.57
N VAL A 533 21.36 -0.47 -7.70
CA VAL A 533 21.14 0.71 -6.86
C VAL A 533 21.03 1.97 -7.72
N LEU A 534 21.90 2.18 -8.71
CA LEU A 534 21.80 3.30 -9.65
C LEU A 534 20.51 3.23 -10.47
N ALA A 535 20.12 2.05 -10.96
CA ALA A 535 18.86 1.87 -11.67
C ALA A 535 17.64 2.22 -10.78
N PHE A 536 17.70 1.86 -9.50
CA PHE A 536 16.68 2.23 -8.51
C PHE A 536 16.62 3.76 -8.28
N LEU A 537 17.76 4.44 -8.11
CA LEU A 537 17.81 5.90 -7.96
C LEU A 537 17.28 6.61 -9.21
N ASN A 538 17.70 6.18 -10.41
CA ASN A 538 17.23 6.76 -11.67
C ASN A 538 15.71 6.62 -11.81
N ARG A 539 15.16 5.43 -11.56
CA ARG A 539 13.70 5.20 -11.60
C ARG A 539 12.94 6.06 -10.60
N THR A 540 13.50 6.24 -9.40
CA THR A 540 12.85 7.00 -8.33
C THR A 540 12.66 8.48 -8.71
N TRP A 541 13.64 9.09 -9.39
CA TRP A 541 13.60 10.52 -9.77
C TRP A 541 13.36 10.78 -11.26
N GLU A 542 13.06 9.77 -12.06
CA GLU A 542 12.86 9.87 -13.52
C GLU A 542 11.86 10.97 -13.90
N HIS A 543 10.72 11.02 -13.20
CA HIS A 543 9.67 12.02 -13.44
C HIS A 543 9.79 13.27 -12.57
N HIS A 544 10.82 13.35 -11.72
CA HIS A 544 11.02 14.47 -10.80
C HIS A 544 12.50 14.92 -10.73
N PRO A 545 13.17 15.24 -11.85
CA PRO A 545 14.60 15.55 -11.85
C PRO A 545 14.96 16.74 -10.94
N ASN A 546 14.05 17.71 -10.80
CA ASN A 546 14.25 18.90 -9.95
C ASN A 546 14.04 18.63 -8.46
N SER A 547 13.52 17.46 -8.08
CA SER A 547 13.32 17.09 -6.67
C SER A 547 14.43 16.19 -6.12
N LYS A 548 15.51 15.96 -6.90
CA LYS A 548 16.66 15.18 -6.45
C LYS A 548 17.18 15.70 -5.11
N PRO A 549 17.61 14.79 -4.22
CA PRO A 549 18.21 15.19 -2.96
C PRO A 549 19.54 15.90 -3.23
N SER A 550 19.86 16.90 -2.41
CA SER A 550 21.17 17.55 -2.43
C SER A 550 22.24 16.64 -1.86
N PHE A 551 21.87 15.76 -0.93
CA PHE A 551 22.75 14.78 -0.30
C PHE A 551 22.08 13.40 -0.27
N ILE A 552 22.84 12.35 -0.54
CA ILE A 552 22.42 10.95 -0.34
C ILE A 552 23.42 10.28 0.61
N ALA A 553 22.94 9.80 1.75
CA ALA A 553 23.70 8.91 2.62
C ALA A 553 23.44 7.45 2.24
N TYR A 554 24.51 6.69 2.01
CA TYR A 554 24.50 5.28 1.64
C TYR A 554 25.82 4.62 2.08
N ASP A 555 25.76 3.44 2.67
CA ASP A 555 26.95 2.74 3.20
C ASP A 555 28.00 2.45 2.11
N ASP A 556 27.57 2.07 0.91
CA ASP A 556 28.44 1.82 -0.24
C ASP A 556 28.47 2.98 -1.26
N ALA A 557 28.31 4.22 -0.78
CA ALA A 557 28.27 5.42 -1.61
C ALA A 557 29.50 5.63 -2.49
N CYS A 558 30.72 5.30 -2.03
CA CYS A 558 31.93 5.52 -2.83
C CYS A 558 31.99 4.60 -4.06
N ASN A 559 31.61 3.32 -3.92
CA ASN A 559 31.53 2.38 -5.05
C ASN A 559 30.38 2.74 -6.00
N LEU A 560 29.25 3.20 -5.46
CA LEU A 560 28.16 3.72 -6.27
C LEU A 560 28.60 4.94 -7.09
N LEU A 561 29.28 5.90 -6.47
CA LEU A 561 29.78 7.10 -7.15
C LEU A 561 30.81 6.73 -8.22
N ARG A 562 31.75 5.83 -7.91
CA ARG A 562 32.71 5.29 -8.88
C ARG A 562 32.01 4.68 -10.09
N HIS A 563 30.96 3.88 -9.84
CA HIS A 563 30.15 3.29 -10.90
C HIS A 563 29.46 4.38 -11.75
N ILE A 564 28.82 5.37 -11.13
CA ILE A 564 28.16 6.48 -11.83
C ILE A 564 29.13 7.20 -12.77
N VAL A 565 30.29 7.61 -12.26
CA VAL A 565 31.29 8.32 -13.07
C VAL A 565 31.80 7.44 -14.21
N THR A 566 32.10 6.17 -13.91
CA THR A 566 32.61 5.24 -14.93
C THR A 566 31.59 5.03 -16.05
N GLN A 567 30.29 5.07 -15.75
CA GLN A 567 29.22 4.97 -16.75
C GLN A 567 29.02 6.29 -17.51
N ASP A 568 29.01 7.43 -16.80
CA ASP A 568 28.82 8.77 -17.37
C ASP A 568 29.46 9.84 -16.47
N ALA A 569 30.61 10.34 -16.87
CA ALA A 569 31.31 11.43 -16.17
C ALA A 569 30.51 12.74 -16.12
N ASN A 570 29.51 12.91 -16.99
CA ASN A 570 28.61 14.07 -17.02
C ASN A 570 27.26 13.79 -16.35
N SER A 571 27.14 12.68 -15.61
CA SER A 571 25.89 12.29 -14.98
C SER A 571 25.29 13.44 -14.16
N PRO A 572 23.98 13.74 -14.30
CA PRO A 572 23.34 14.78 -13.52
C PRO A 572 23.52 14.60 -12.01
N TRP A 573 23.66 13.35 -11.54
CA TRP A 573 23.93 13.05 -10.13
C TRP A 573 25.20 13.71 -9.60
N ILE A 574 26.26 13.77 -10.40
CA ILE A 574 27.56 14.36 -10.01
C ILE A 574 27.41 15.87 -9.79
N ARG A 575 26.55 16.53 -10.58
CA ARG A 575 26.32 17.99 -10.52
C ARG A 575 25.32 18.39 -9.45
N THR A 576 24.30 17.56 -9.19
CA THR A 576 23.18 17.94 -8.32
C THR A 576 23.24 17.36 -6.91
N THR A 577 24.01 16.30 -6.70
CA THR A 577 23.91 15.48 -5.48
C THR A 577 25.28 15.10 -4.93
N LYS A 578 25.46 15.29 -3.62
CA LYS A 578 26.62 14.80 -2.87
C LYS A 578 26.30 13.43 -2.27
N PHE A 579 27.20 12.48 -2.45
CA PHE A 579 27.10 11.16 -1.83
C PHE A 579 27.89 11.16 -0.53
N ILE A 580 27.37 10.49 0.50
CA ILE A 580 27.96 10.44 1.84
C ILE A 580 28.03 8.97 2.26
N VAL A 581 29.21 8.49 2.65
CA VAL A 581 29.37 7.16 3.29
C VAL A 581 29.22 7.27 4.80
N ASP A 582 28.93 6.15 5.46
CA ASP A 582 29.00 6.09 6.92
C ASP A 582 30.44 6.22 7.43
N ALA A 583 30.57 6.64 8.70
CA ALA A 583 31.88 6.89 9.30
C ALA A 583 32.75 5.63 9.40
N TRP A 584 32.15 4.45 9.60
CA TRP A 584 32.90 3.20 9.73
C TRP A 584 33.48 2.77 8.38
N HIS A 585 32.67 2.84 7.30
CA HIS A 585 33.14 2.65 5.93
C HIS A 585 34.25 3.65 5.57
N TYR A 586 34.05 4.93 5.92
CA TYR A 586 35.06 5.96 5.67
C TYR A 586 36.40 5.65 6.34
N ILE A 587 36.41 5.26 7.62
CA ILE A 587 37.64 4.90 8.35
C ILE A 587 38.41 3.78 7.64
N GLY A 588 37.70 2.76 7.15
CA GLY A 588 38.31 1.62 6.47
C GLY A 588 38.89 1.93 5.08
N HIS A 589 38.31 2.88 4.34
CA HIS A 589 38.67 3.14 2.94
C HIS A 589 39.41 4.47 2.71
N ARG A 590 39.36 5.46 3.62
CA ARG A 590 39.92 6.80 3.40
C ARG A 590 41.42 6.82 3.08
N ALA A 591 42.16 5.82 3.57
CA ALA A 591 43.61 5.71 3.34
C ALA A 591 43.96 5.24 1.93
N THR A 592 43.07 4.47 1.29
CA THR A 592 43.33 3.80 0.00
C THR A 592 42.44 4.30 -1.13
N ASP A 593 41.33 4.97 -0.81
CA ASP A 593 40.32 5.43 -1.76
C ASP A 593 40.20 6.97 -1.76
N VAL A 594 40.92 7.60 -2.68
CA VAL A 594 40.91 9.05 -2.90
C VAL A 594 39.51 9.57 -3.24
N LEU A 595 38.70 8.79 -3.96
CA LEU A 595 37.32 9.17 -4.29
C LEU A 595 36.47 9.23 -3.02
N CYS A 596 36.59 8.21 -2.15
CA CYS A 596 35.90 8.18 -0.86
C CYS A 596 36.30 9.38 0.02
N ARG A 597 37.60 9.66 0.11
CA ARG A 597 38.15 10.79 0.89
C ARG A 597 37.58 12.15 0.46
N LEU A 598 37.61 12.42 -0.84
CA LEU A 598 37.29 13.76 -1.38
C LEU A 598 35.79 13.97 -1.67
N TRP A 599 35.09 12.92 -2.10
CA TRP A 599 33.72 13.03 -2.61
C TRP A 599 32.64 12.41 -1.70
N CYS A 600 33.04 11.62 -0.69
CA CYS A 600 32.10 10.92 0.20
C CYS A 600 32.30 11.17 1.70
N ASN A 601 33.11 12.17 2.07
CA ASN A 601 33.45 12.50 3.46
C ASN A 601 32.19 12.56 4.37
N PRO A 602 32.16 11.80 5.49
CA PRO A 602 31.01 11.76 6.38
C PRO A 602 30.72 13.12 7.02
N ALA A 603 29.44 13.51 6.98
CA ALA A 603 28.84 14.52 7.85
C ALA A 603 27.79 13.82 8.73
N PRO A 604 27.52 14.27 9.97
CA PRO A 604 26.96 13.43 11.04
C PRO A 604 25.74 12.61 10.60
N THR A 605 25.81 11.30 10.86
CA THR A 605 24.83 10.30 10.42
C THR A 605 23.58 10.34 11.31
N ASN A 606 22.40 10.51 10.69
CA ASN A 606 21.13 10.33 11.39
C ASN A 606 20.69 8.86 11.30
N GLU A 607 20.34 8.23 12.43
CA GLU A 607 19.84 6.84 12.58
C GLU A 607 18.46 6.57 11.92
N THR A 608 18.01 7.42 11.00
CA THR A 608 16.64 7.33 10.49
C THR A 608 16.38 6.07 9.66
N ALA A 609 17.35 5.59 8.87
CA ALA A 609 17.18 4.38 8.07
C ALA A 609 16.99 3.15 8.97
N GLU A 610 17.71 3.11 10.09
CA GLU A 610 17.58 2.07 11.10
C GLU A 610 16.17 2.03 11.70
N GLN A 611 15.51 3.19 11.89
CA GLN A 611 14.14 3.25 12.42
C GLN A 611 13.11 2.64 11.46
N LEU A 612 13.19 2.93 10.15
CA LEU A 612 12.32 2.30 9.16
C LEU A 612 12.59 0.80 9.07
N ASN A 613 13.86 0.42 9.03
CA ASN A 613 14.27 -0.98 8.94
C ASN A 613 13.90 -1.78 10.20
N ALA A 614 13.96 -1.17 11.38
CA ALA A 614 13.49 -1.75 12.62
C ALA A 614 11.97 -1.97 12.61
N TRP A 615 11.22 -1.00 12.10
CA TRP A 615 9.76 -1.11 11.97
C TRP A 615 9.36 -2.21 10.98
N LEU A 616 10.04 -2.31 9.83
CA LEU A 616 9.79 -3.32 8.81
C LEU A 616 10.07 -4.76 9.30
N ASN A 617 10.95 -4.96 10.30
CA ASN A 617 11.19 -6.29 10.89
C ASN A 617 9.90 -6.95 11.40
N GLY A 618 8.93 -6.16 11.86
CA GLY A 618 7.63 -6.65 12.32
C GLY A 618 6.83 -7.39 11.23
N PHE A 619 7.12 -7.12 9.96
CA PHE A 619 6.41 -7.67 8.81
C PHE A 619 7.21 -8.73 8.04
N GLU A 620 8.47 -8.97 8.39
CA GLU A 620 9.37 -9.87 7.65
C GLU A 620 8.75 -11.28 7.46
N ALA A 621 8.22 -11.85 8.54
CA ALA A 621 7.62 -13.18 8.52
C ALA A 621 6.41 -13.27 7.57
N GLN A 622 5.64 -12.19 7.45
CA GLN A 622 4.47 -12.12 6.59
C GLN A 622 4.88 -11.96 5.13
N LEU A 623 5.74 -10.97 4.85
CA LEU A 623 6.20 -10.65 3.50
C LEU A 623 6.94 -11.85 2.88
N ARG A 624 7.71 -12.59 3.68
CA ARG A 624 8.43 -13.79 3.23
C ARG A 624 7.53 -14.93 2.76
N GLN A 625 6.24 -14.90 3.09
CA GLN A 625 5.23 -15.88 2.68
C GLN A 625 4.26 -15.34 1.61
N MET A 626 4.54 -14.17 1.03
CA MET A 626 3.71 -13.59 -0.02
C MET A 626 4.23 -13.92 -1.43
N SER A 627 3.30 -14.16 -2.36
CA SER A 627 3.59 -14.14 -3.80
C SER A 627 4.19 -12.79 -4.21
N ALA A 628 4.91 -12.73 -5.33
CA ALA A 628 5.58 -11.50 -5.76
C ALA A 628 4.61 -10.30 -5.85
N THR A 629 3.42 -10.49 -6.41
CA THR A 629 2.40 -9.43 -6.46
C THR A 629 1.98 -8.95 -5.08
N ASN A 630 1.68 -9.90 -4.18
CA ASN A 630 1.23 -9.57 -2.84
C ASN A 630 2.35 -8.89 -2.04
N TYR A 631 3.60 -9.33 -2.23
CA TYR A 631 4.77 -8.73 -1.62
C TYR A 631 4.90 -7.26 -2.06
N ASP A 632 4.93 -7.00 -3.37
CA ASP A 632 5.10 -5.64 -3.91
C ASP A 632 3.97 -4.71 -3.46
N PHE A 633 2.72 -5.19 -3.55
CA PHE A 633 1.55 -4.43 -3.09
C PHE A 633 1.65 -4.12 -1.60
N CYS A 634 1.96 -5.12 -0.77
CA CYS A 634 2.05 -4.94 0.68
C CYS A 634 3.21 -4.04 1.09
N VAL A 635 4.39 -4.16 0.47
CA VAL A 635 5.51 -3.24 0.74
C VAL A 635 5.10 -1.81 0.40
N HIS A 636 4.45 -1.58 -0.74
CA HIS A 636 3.99 -0.25 -1.11
C HIS A 636 2.95 0.30 -0.12
N VAL A 637 2.03 -0.54 0.37
CA VAL A 637 1.09 -0.17 1.45
C VAL A 637 1.84 0.20 2.73
N LEU A 638 2.81 -0.62 3.15
CA LEU A 638 3.58 -0.38 4.38
C LEU A 638 4.35 0.94 4.31
N MET A 639 4.99 1.23 3.18
CA MET A 639 5.69 2.51 2.97
C MET A 639 4.71 3.69 3.01
N PHE A 640 3.56 3.56 2.36
CA PHE A 640 2.51 4.58 2.38
C PHE A 640 1.97 4.85 3.80
N LEU A 641 1.69 3.81 4.57
CA LEU A 641 1.23 3.93 5.95
C LEU A 641 2.31 4.50 6.89
N TYR A 642 3.57 4.08 6.71
CA TYR A 642 4.68 4.61 7.50
C TYR A 642 4.89 6.10 7.24
N LYS A 643 4.79 6.54 5.98
CA LYS A 643 4.79 7.96 5.61
C LYS A 643 3.74 8.74 6.38
N GLU A 644 2.48 8.31 6.35
CA GLU A 644 1.40 9.01 7.05
C GLU A 644 1.65 9.08 8.56
N MET A 645 2.17 8.00 9.16
CA MET A 645 2.53 7.97 10.57
C MET A 645 3.67 8.96 10.90
N VAL A 646 4.69 9.06 10.05
CA VAL A 646 5.80 10.01 10.23
C VAL A 646 5.31 11.45 10.06
N GLU A 647 4.50 11.72 9.04
CA GLU A 647 3.90 13.04 8.82
C GLU A 647 3.03 13.47 10.00
N GLU A 648 2.20 12.57 10.54
CA GLU A 648 1.40 12.86 11.73
C GLU A 648 2.28 13.16 12.96
N ARG A 649 3.38 12.41 13.14
CA ARG A 649 4.34 12.65 14.23
C ARG A 649 4.99 14.03 14.11
N ILE A 650 5.43 14.40 12.91
CA ILE A 650 6.03 15.72 12.63
C ILE A 650 5.02 16.84 12.91
N LEU A 651 3.78 16.70 12.45
CA LEU A 651 2.71 17.68 12.70
C LEU A 651 2.40 17.84 14.19
N LYS A 652 2.36 16.74 14.96
CA LYS A 652 2.18 16.78 16.42
C LYS A 652 3.33 17.53 17.09
N LYS A 653 4.58 17.21 16.74
CA LYS A 653 5.78 17.91 17.25
C LYS A 653 5.68 19.42 17.01
N GLN A 654 5.33 19.85 15.79
CA GLN A 654 5.15 21.27 15.46
C GLN A 654 4.05 21.97 16.25
N ARG A 655 2.91 21.30 16.50
CA ARG A 655 1.82 21.85 17.33
C ARG A 655 2.29 22.09 18.77
N THR A 656 3.00 21.13 19.37
CA THR A 656 3.54 21.25 20.72
C THR A 656 4.55 22.39 20.85
N TYR A 657 5.41 22.58 19.84
CA TYR A 657 6.32 23.74 19.82
C TYR A 657 5.57 25.07 19.81
N ARG A 658 4.53 25.21 18.97
CA ARG A 658 3.72 26.44 18.88
C ARG A 658 3.01 26.77 20.18
N THR A 659 2.44 25.77 20.86
CA THR A 659 1.78 25.98 22.17
C THR A 659 2.77 26.38 23.25
N ASN A 660 3.96 25.77 23.28
CA ASN A 660 4.98 26.08 24.28
C ASN A 660 5.68 27.44 24.02
N SER A 661 5.88 27.83 22.76
CA SER A 661 6.39 29.16 22.42
C SER A 661 5.38 30.27 22.73
N GLY A 662 4.07 30.01 22.58
CA GLY A 662 3.02 30.96 22.97
C GLY A 662 2.90 31.18 24.48
N ALA A 663 3.24 30.18 25.30
CA ALA A 663 3.25 30.29 26.76
C ALA A 663 4.48 31.04 27.30
N ARG A 664 5.57 31.12 26.53
CA ARG A 664 6.82 31.80 26.93
C ARG A 664 6.79 33.31 26.72
N TRP A 665 5.78 33.85 26.03
CA TRP A 665 5.53 35.29 25.87
C TRP A 665 4.46 35.84 26.85
N ARG A 666 4.01 35.04 27.83
CA ARG A 666 3.08 35.45 28.90
C ARG A 666 3.65 35.24 30.31
N ARG A 667 4.95 35.45 30.50
CA ARG A 667 5.56 35.63 31.82
C ARG A 667 6.46 36.83 31.81
#